data_AF-U4U9P8-F1
#
_entry.id   AF-U4U9P8-F1
#
_cell.length_a   1.000
_cell.length_b   1.000
_cell.length_c   1.000
_cell.angle_alpha   90.00
_cell.angle_beta   90.00
_cell.angle_gamma   90.00
#
_symmetry.space_group_name_H-M   'P 1'
#
loop_
_entity.id
_entity.type
_entity.pdbx_description
1 polymer ?
#
loop_
_entity_poly.entity_id
_entity_poly.type
_entity_poly.pdbx_seq_one_letter_code
_entity_poly.pdbx_strand_id
1 'polypeptide(L)'
;MAKYAQKEGVELDEDEFDTYTEPSTGQLLSVRRFTWRTTSGVSVQVITYGATITSIKMPDRNGTIDDIVMGFDDMKGYLQPLNPYFGATVGRVANRIGSATITIDDQTYHLTPNLAPHMLHGGAKGFDKVNWSHHVNGTDVVLSCLSRDLEEGFPGDVITTVTYRLTNENRLEVELRSTSTRPTFVNLTNHSYFNLAGHATGSSALYQHLLAINADQTTDVDKDSIPTGKLLPVAGTVFDLRIPHPLGAVIDKVPHYEGFDHNFCITKGTGQGGAFVARAEHPGTGRALEVYSNQPGVQFYTSNHIQSGTLSGKGGASYGKHGAFCLETQNYPDAVNHANFPPAVLYPGQLYLHLVEYRLFCEMSCPRPVPLTVDAFGSLPDQSGAAREVKRFTWTNSKRTTVQVINWGATITSIQLLDNAGHLEDVVTGFDHLEQYLGPDNRFFGATVGRVANRIAAGKFGLAGREYSLAKNNNGVNHLHGGVKGFDKVLWNYHVKGSQLVLTYLSPDLEEGYPGDVLVTVTFELTEANELRIDYRAAASKPTPINLTNHSYFNLAARRLGDVINRVPNAKGFDFNYCISNPPGQMGLVMRAVHPPSGRGLELHCDQPGVQFYTGNALPEGDEIRGKSGAIYRKHGAFCIETQKYPDAVNQNNKHRAVSTGKRQRAVHSGKMLKSCEKSAVELKTSAFGSYRDPSGVCQQVHKFTWTNPNKQTTVEVINWGATITSIQLPDKTGKIEDIVTGFDSIEEYLGEKNRYYGATIGRVANRIARASMTVDGARYQLAANNGPNHLHGGELGFDKVLWDHRTDGTRLILTYNSPHLDQGYPGAVLATVTFQLTDDNDFAIDYKAVTTRSTPVNLTNHSYFNLAGHGAGWAGLKEHEIVINADRYTPVDPAGIPTGRILDVSGSVFDLRVRRRLADVLHKVPGAPGFDHNFCIQKPSVQDLAFVAEVQHRDSGRSMALYSNQPGVQFYTGNFMPEDDSSRGKLGETYRKHGALCLETQNYPDAINQQADFPAVVLRPGEQYHHVAIFKFRLLDV
;
A
#
# COMPACT_ATOMS: atom_id res chain seq x y z
N MET A 1 -35.96 -2.57 19.57
CA MET A 1 -35.02 -2.88 18.48
C MET A 1 -35.61 -3.95 17.58
N ALA A 2 -35.64 -3.70 16.28
CA ALA A 2 -35.84 -4.73 15.27
C ALA A 2 -34.49 -4.98 14.57
N LYS A 3 -34.15 -6.25 14.33
CA LYS A 3 -32.93 -6.66 13.62
C LYS A 3 -33.30 -7.07 12.20
N TYR A 4 -32.78 -6.38 11.19
CA TYR A 4 -33.30 -6.52 9.83
C TYR A 4 -32.59 -7.59 8.99
N ALA A 5 -31.26 -7.68 9.06
CA ALA A 5 -30.50 -8.78 8.45
C ALA A 5 -29.04 -8.81 8.95
N GLN A 6 -28.35 -9.91 8.63
CA GLN A 6 -26.90 -9.89 8.36
C GLN A 6 -26.68 -10.12 6.87
N LYS A 7 -25.87 -9.29 6.23
CA LYS A 7 -25.39 -9.48 4.86
C LYS A 7 -23.90 -9.17 4.82
N GLU A 8 -23.10 -10.05 4.21
CA GLU A 8 -21.67 -9.83 3.89
C GLU A 8 -20.74 -9.41 5.07
N GLY A 9 -21.17 -9.55 6.33
CA GLY A 9 -20.40 -9.12 7.52
C GLY A 9 -20.87 -7.80 8.14
N VAL A 10 -21.96 -7.22 7.63
CA VAL A 10 -22.61 -6.03 8.18
C VAL A 10 -23.90 -6.41 8.90
N GLU A 11 -24.10 -5.86 10.10
CA GLU A 11 -25.33 -5.97 10.90
C GLU A 11 -26.05 -4.60 10.92
N LEU A 12 -27.38 -4.62 10.80
CA LEU A 12 -28.24 -3.44 10.87
C LEU A 12 -29.32 -3.61 11.95
N ASP A 13 -29.31 -2.71 12.94
CA ASP A 13 -30.35 -2.55 13.95
C ASP A 13 -31.19 -1.29 13.68
N GLU A 14 -32.49 -1.34 13.99
CA GLU A 14 -33.36 -0.16 14.09
C GLU A 14 -33.90 0.00 15.52
N ASP A 15 -33.90 1.24 16.01
CA ASP A 15 -34.50 1.65 17.26
C ASP A 15 -35.16 3.04 17.16
N GLU A 16 -35.84 3.46 18.23
CA GLU A 16 -36.36 4.82 18.34
C GLU A 16 -35.25 5.73 18.87
N PHE A 17 -35.00 6.84 18.18
CA PHE A 17 -34.05 7.86 18.61
C PHE A 17 -34.69 8.75 19.68
N ASP A 18 -35.82 9.35 19.33
CA ASP A 18 -36.58 10.32 20.13
C ASP A 18 -37.94 10.59 19.43
N THR A 19 -38.66 11.62 19.85
CA THR A 19 -39.88 12.13 19.21
C THR A 19 -39.69 13.56 18.66
N TYR A 20 -40.51 13.92 17.66
CA TYR A 20 -40.54 15.22 17.01
C TYR A 20 -41.97 15.69 16.84
N THR A 21 -42.30 16.90 17.28
CA THR A 21 -43.61 17.51 17.00
C THR A 21 -43.52 18.30 15.70
N GLU A 22 -44.23 17.87 14.66
CA GLU A 22 -44.29 18.59 13.37
C GLU A 22 -44.99 19.95 13.56
N PRO A 23 -44.29 21.10 13.37
CA PRO A 23 -44.85 22.42 13.68
C PRO A 23 -46.10 22.79 12.88
N SER A 24 -46.24 22.27 11.65
CA SER A 24 -47.39 22.58 10.78
C SER A 24 -48.68 21.84 11.14
N THR A 25 -48.59 20.69 11.83
CA THR A 25 -49.76 19.85 12.18
C THR A 25 -49.96 19.66 13.68
N GLY A 26 -48.95 19.98 14.50
CA GLY A 26 -48.92 19.66 15.92
C GLY A 26 -48.78 18.15 16.22
N GLN A 27 -48.57 17.31 15.19
CA GLN A 27 -48.50 15.87 15.35
C GLN A 27 -47.16 15.44 15.94
N LEU A 28 -47.20 14.63 17.01
CA LEU A 28 -46.03 13.94 17.53
C LEU A 28 -45.66 12.74 16.65
N LEU A 29 -44.44 12.73 16.13
CA LEU A 29 -43.88 11.72 15.23
C LEU A 29 -42.69 11.02 15.92
N SER A 30 -42.55 9.72 15.70
CA SER A 30 -41.35 8.96 16.11
C SER A 30 -40.19 9.27 15.15
N VAL A 31 -39.01 9.55 15.69
CA VAL A 31 -37.76 9.65 14.92
C VAL A 31 -37.03 8.33 15.08
N ARG A 32 -36.79 7.62 13.98
CA ARG A 32 -36.15 6.30 13.98
C ARG A 32 -34.66 6.45 13.78
N ARG A 33 -33.88 5.59 14.44
CA ARG A 33 -32.42 5.45 14.26
C ARG A 33 -32.12 4.10 13.62
N PHE A 34 -31.20 4.13 12.67
CA PHE A 34 -30.59 2.97 12.03
C PHE A 34 -29.12 2.92 12.42
N THR A 35 -28.64 1.77 12.88
CA THR A 35 -27.23 1.58 13.22
C THR A 35 -26.65 0.42 12.44
N TRP A 36 -25.70 0.70 11.55
CA TRP A 36 -24.87 -0.32 10.91
C TRP A 36 -23.63 -0.62 11.75
N ARG A 37 -23.17 -1.87 11.73
CA ARG A 37 -21.89 -2.31 12.30
C ARG A 37 -21.21 -3.33 11.39
N THR A 38 -19.92 -3.16 11.18
CA THR A 38 -19.04 -4.05 10.42
C THR A 38 -18.22 -4.95 11.36
N THR A 39 -17.69 -6.06 10.84
CA THR A 39 -16.79 -6.94 11.61
C THR A 39 -15.44 -6.30 12.00
N SER A 40 -15.02 -5.26 11.27
CA SER A 40 -13.81 -4.44 11.48
C SER A 40 -13.97 -3.38 12.59
N GLY A 41 -15.16 -3.24 13.17
CA GLY A 41 -15.43 -2.26 14.25
C GLY A 41 -15.82 -0.86 13.78
N VAL A 42 -16.11 -0.67 12.48
CA VAL A 42 -16.75 0.55 11.99
C VAL A 42 -18.26 0.49 12.22
N SER A 43 -18.84 1.59 12.71
CA SER A 43 -20.29 1.74 12.91
C SER A 43 -20.77 3.10 12.44
N VAL A 44 -21.91 3.13 11.76
CA VAL A 44 -22.57 4.35 11.27
C VAL A 44 -23.97 4.42 11.85
N GLN A 45 -24.43 5.62 12.23
CA GLN A 45 -25.80 5.87 12.65
C GLN A 45 -26.46 6.95 11.79
N VAL A 46 -27.69 6.69 11.35
CA VAL A 46 -28.55 7.64 10.64
C VAL A 46 -29.91 7.73 11.33
N ILE A 47 -30.51 8.92 11.38
CA ILE A 47 -31.88 9.12 11.86
C ILE A 47 -32.82 9.61 10.74
N THR A 48 -34.12 9.36 10.89
CA THR A 48 -35.14 9.80 9.92
C THR A 48 -35.29 11.31 9.84
N TYR A 49 -35.04 12.05 10.93
CA TYR A 49 -35.07 13.51 10.90
C TYR A 49 -33.87 14.06 10.10
N GLY A 50 -34.14 14.85 9.07
CA GLY A 50 -33.13 15.40 8.16
C GLY A 50 -32.35 14.36 7.36
N ALA A 51 -32.74 13.08 7.37
CA ALA A 51 -31.93 11.96 6.90
C ALA A 51 -30.48 11.99 7.43
N THR A 52 -30.35 12.36 8.70
CA THR A 52 -29.11 12.86 9.33
C THR A 52 -28.17 11.74 9.77
N ILE A 53 -26.89 11.83 9.40
CA ILE A 53 -25.81 11.02 9.98
C ILE A 53 -25.49 11.56 11.37
N THR A 54 -25.69 10.75 12.42
CA THR A 54 -25.48 11.18 13.81
C THR A 54 -24.17 10.66 14.42
N SER A 55 -23.60 9.60 13.85
CA SER A 55 -22.38 8.95 14.35
C SER A 55 -21.65 8.21 13.23
N ILE A 56 -20.32 8.34 13.18
CA ILE A 56 -19.42 7.49 12.40
C ILE A 56 -18.28 7.10 13.33
N LYS A 57 -18.30 5.87 13.83
CA LYS A 57 -17.30 5.33 14.75
C LYS A 57 -16.34 4.42 14.02
N MET A 58 -15.04 4.57 14.24
CA MET A 58 -14.01 3.70 13.64
C MET A 58 -12.75 3.59 14.52
N PRO A 59 -12.03 2.45 14.45
CA PRO A 59 -10.78 2.27 15.20
C PRO A 59 -9.64 3.18 14.70
N ASP A 60 -8.79 3.61 15.63
CA ASP A 60 -7.45 4.16 15.34
C ASP A 60 -6.40 3.03 15.14
N ARG A 61 -5.12 3.39 14.98
CA ARG A 61 -3.97 2.45 14.90
C ARG A 61 -3.82 1.49 16.09
N ASN A 62 -4.44 1.79 17.23
CA ASN A 62 -4.39 1.00 18.45
C ASN A 62 -5.69 0.19 18.69
N GLY A 63 -6.67 0.29 17.78
CA GLY A 63 -8.00 -0.31 17.96
C GLY A 63 -8.96 0.54 18.80
N THR A 64 -8.57 1.76 19.18
CA THR A 64 -9.43 2.70 19.93
C THR A 64 -10.53 3.22 19.01
N ILE A 65 -11.76 2.75 19.23
CA ILE A 65 -12.93 3.23 18.51
C ILE A 65 -13.34 4.58 19.08
N ASP A 66 -13.42 5.59 18.23
CA ASP A 66 -13.99 6.90 18.56
C ASP A 66 -14.89 7.37 17.41
N ASP A 67 -15.78 8.32 17.72
CA ASP A 67 -16.71 8.90 16.76
C ASP A 67 -16.08 10.12 16.08
N ILE A 68 -15.98 10.06 14.75
CA ILE A 68 -15.26 11.05 13.94
C ILE A 68 -16.17 12.13 13.35
N VAL A 69 -17.47 12.18 13.69
CA VAL A 69 -18.37 13.27 13.28
C VAL A 69 -18.98 14.01 14.46
N MET A 70 -19.18 15.32 14.32
CA MET A 70 -19.95 16.12 15.27
C MET A 70 -21.45 15.85 15.16
N GLY A 71 -22.20 16.08 16.25
CA GLY A 71 -23.65 15.94 16.30
C GLY A 71 -24.19 16.02 17.73
N PHE A 72 -25.40 15.54 17.95
CA PHE A 72 -26.07 15.50 19.26
C PHE A 72 -26.56 14.11 19.64
N ASP A 73 -26.80 13.90 20.94
CA ASP A 73 -27.30 12.64 21.49
C ASP A 73 -28.85 12.50 21.41
N ASP A 74 -29.59 13.61 21.27
CA ASP A 74 -31.06 13.68 21.33
C ASP A 74 -31.67 14.67 20.32
N MET A 75 -33.00 14.68 20.16
CA MET A 75 -33.67 15.63 19.25
C MET A 75 -33.68 17.06 19.77
N LYS A 76 -33.55 17.29 21.09
CA LYS A 76 -33.41 18.65 21.64
C LYS A 76 -32.15 19.33 21.08
N GLY A 77 -31.06 18.58 20.91
CA GLY A 77 -29.85 19.05 20.26
C GLY A 77 -30.05 19.38 18.78
N TYR A 78 -30.68 18.48 18.00
CA TYR A 78 -30.91 18.71 16.57
C TYR A 78 -31.93 19.81 16.26
N LEU A 79 -32.88 20.08 17.17
CA LEU A 79 -33.89 21.13 17.05
C LEU A 79 -33.43 22.50 17.57
N GLN A 80 -32.24 22.61 18.17
CA GLN A 80 -31.79 23.89 18.71
C GLN A 80 -31.44 24.89 17.58
N PRO A 81 -31.74 26.20 17.72
CA PRO A 81 -31.47 27.19 16.67
C PRO A 81 -29.98 27.35 16.28
N LEU A 82 -29.07 26.90 17.15
CA LEU A 82 -27.61 26.95 16.92
C LEU A 82 -27.06 25.71 16.17
N ASN A 83 -27.89 24.72 15.83
CA ASN A 83 -27.45 23.56 15.05
C ASN A 83 -27.10 23.99 13.61
N PRO A 84 -25.83 23.92 13.18
CA PRO A 84 -25.42 24.32 11.85
C PRO A 84 -25.52 23.12 10.89
N TYR A 85 -26.72 22.54 10.75
CA TYR A 85 -27.00 21.43 9.83
C TYR A 85 -26.23 20.12 10.11
N PHE A 86 -25.75 19.87 11.34
CA PHE A 86 -24.84 18.73 11.63
C PHE A 86 -25.30 17.39 11.05
N GLY A 87 -24.58 16.89 10.05
CA GLY A 87 -24.78 15.57 9.46
C GLY A 87 -26.04 15.41 8.60
N ALA A 88 -26.83 16.46 8.42
CA ALA A 88 -28.12 16.40 7.74
C ALA A 88 -27.98 16.31 6.22
N THR A 89 -28.98 15.72 5.55
CA THR A 89 -29.16 15.88 4.11
C THR A 89 -29.74 17.27 3.83
N VAL A 90 -29.05 18.03 3.00
CA VAL A 90 -29.43 19.40 2.63
C VAL A 90 -30.07 19.42 1.24
N GLY A 91 -31.12 20.23 1.10
CA GLY A 91 -31.92 20.43 -0.11
C GLY A 91 -33.12 21.34 0.17
N ARG A 92 -33.88 21.79 -0.83
CA ARG A 92 -33.88 21.35 -2.24
C ARG A 92 -32.64 21.75 -3.04
N VAL A 93 -32.00 22.88 -2.68
CA VAL A 93 -30.73 23.35 -3.25
C VAL A 93 -29.75 23.66 -2.11
N ALA A 94 -28.62 22.95 -2.09
CA ALA A 94 -27.51 23.15 -1.17
C ALA A 94 -26.73 24.44 -1.46
N ASN A 95 -26.06 24.95 -0.41
CA ASN A 95 -25.36 26.23 -0.37
C ASN A 95 -26.27 27.43 -0.72
N ARG A 96 -25.70 28.54 -1.22
CA ARG A 96 -26.38 29.83 -1.39
C ARG A 96 -27.02 29.99 -2.78
N ILE A 97 -28.09 30.79 -2.83
CA ILE A 97 -28.69 31.34 -4.07
C ILE A 97 -28.75 32.87 -3.96
N GLY A 98 -28.20 33.55 -4.97
CA GLY A 98 -28.18 35.00 -5.12
C GLY A 98 -29.58 35.62 -5.06
N SER A 99 -29.74 36.66 -4.24
CA SER A 99 -31.00 37.41 -4.06
C SER A 99 -32.25 36.55 -3.79
N ALA A 100 -32.08 35.32 -3.29
CA ALA A 100 -33.15 34.33 -3.12
C ALA A 100 -34.08 34.23 -4.35
N THR A 101 -33.52 34.30 -5.55
CA THR A 101 -34.32 34.37 -6.79
C THR A 101 -33.73 33.42 -7.84
N ILE A 102 -34.60 32.77 -8.60
CA ILE A 102 -34.26 31.85 -9.69
C ILE A 102 -35.12 32.17 -10.92
N THR A 103 -34.63 31.83 -12.12
CA THR A 103 -35.41 31.90 -13.36
C THR A 103 -35.32 30.57 -14.10
N ILE A 104 -36.47 30.05 -14.57
CA ILE A 104 -36.57 28.83 -15.37
C ILE A 104 -37.56 29.10 -16.50
N ASP A 105 -37.18 28.83 -17.74
CA ASP A 105 -38.00 29.04 -18.95
C ASP A 105 -38.67 30.44 -18.97
N ASP A 106 -37.86 31.48 -18.76
CA ASP A 106 -38.23 32.90 -18.63
C ASP A 106 -39.20 33.25 -17.47
N GLN A 107 -39.58 32.28 -16.63
CA GLN A 107 -40.37 32.51 -15.41
C GLN A 107 -39.47 32.67 -14.17
N THR A 108 -39.53 33.84 -13.54
CA THR A 108 -38.86 34.13 -12.27
C THR A 108 -39.67 33.63 -11.07
N TYR A 109 -38.98 33.03 -10.09
CA TYR A 109 -39.54 32.62 -8.80
C TYR A 109 -38.73 33.25 -7.67
N HIS A 110 -39.43 33.72 -6.63
CA HIS A 110 -38.82 34.21 -5.40
C HIS A 110 -38.85 33.11 -4.33
N LEU A 111 -37.70 32.89 -3.72
CA LEU A 111 -37.42 31.86 -2.73
C LEU A 111 -37.35 32.48 -1.33
N THR A 112 -37.43 31.66 -0.28
CA THR A 112 -37.29 32.14 1.11
C THR A 112 -35.89 32.72 1.38
N PRO A 113 -35.74 34.01 1.75
CA PRO A 113 -34.44 34.62 2.02
C PRO A 113 -34.00 34.37 3.48
N ASN A 114 -33.75 33.10 3.84
CA ASN A 114 -33.32 32.72 5.20
C ASN A 114 -31.91 33.21 5.57
N LEU A 115 -31.11 33.68 4.59
CA LEU A 115 -29.85 34.41 4.77
C LEU A 115 -29.97 35.79 4.07
N ALA A 116 -30.96 36.59 4.47
CA ALA A 116 -31.38 37.79 3.75
C ALA A 116 -30.20 38.71 3.31
N PRO A 117 -30.14 39.13 2.03
CA PRO A 117 -31.15 38.97 0.98
C PRO A 117 -31.11 37.63 0.20
N HIS A 118 -30.28 36.67 0.61
CA HIS A 118 -30.03 35.41 -0.09
C HIS A 118 -30.81 34.23 0.52
N MET A 119 -30.92 33.14 -0.23
CA MET A 119 -31.29 31.83 0.32
C MET A 119 -30.00 31.04 0.64
N LEU A 120 -30.06 30.20 1.66
CA LEU A 120 -29.02 29.25 2.06
C LEU A 120 -29.66 27.87 2.34
N HIS A 121 -29.03 26.78 1.87
CA HIS A 121 -29.34 25.38 2.20
C HIS A 121 -30.84 25.00 2.08
N GLY A 122 -31.52 25.53 1.05
CA GLY A 122 -32.90 25.18 0.72
C GLY A 122 -33.99 25.95 1.47
N GLY A 123 -33.66 26.85 2.40
CA GLY A 123 -34.62 27.79 3.01
C GLY A 123 -34.81 27.66 4.52
N ALA A 124 -35.94 28.16 5.02
CA ALA A 124 -36.22 28.19 6.45
C ALA A 124 -36.44 26.77 7.02
N LYS A 125 -37.26 25.96 6.33
CA LYS A 125 -37.52 24.53 6.57
C LYS A 125 -36.98 23.69 5.41
N GLY A 126 -35.66 23.66 5.27
CA GLY A 126 -34.97 22.78 4.32
C GLY A 126 -35.14 21.28 4.63
N PHE A 127 -34.54 20.46 3.77
CA PHE A 127 -34.59 18.98 3.84
C PHE A 127 -33.98 18.40 5.13
N ASP A 128 -33.21 19.20 5.85
CA ASP A 128 -32.65 18.92 7.17
C ASP A 128 -33.68 19.01 8.31
N LYS A 129 -34.80 19.71 8.10
CA LYS A 129 -35.82 20.02 9.13
C LYS A 129 -37.15 19.29 8.93
N VAL A 130 -37.12 18.13 8.27
CA VAL A 130 -38.29 17.27 8.05
C VAL A 130 -38.02 15.84 8.54
N ASN A 131 -39.04 15.15 9.03
CA ASN A 131 -38.92 13.73 9.38
C ASN A 131 -39.22 12.87 8.13
N TRP A 132 -38.19 12.22 7.59
CA TRP A 132 -38.29 11.45 6.35
C TRP A 132 -39.06 10.15 6.57
N SER A 133 -39.87 9.74 5.58
CA SER A 133 -40.44 8.39 5.54
C SER A 133 -39.33 7.37 5.27
N HIS A 134 -39.41 6.15 5.82
CA HIS A 134 -38.32 5.18 5.68
C HIS A 134 -38.81 3.81 5.19
N HIS A 135 -37.90 3.09 4.54
CA HIS A 135 -38.02 1.68 4.19
C HIS A 135 -36.65 1.00 4.29
N VAL A 136 -36.60 -0.23 4.80
CA VAL A 136 -35.37 -1.02 4.94
C VAL A 136 -35.42 -2.20 3.99
N ASN A 137 -34.43 -2.31 3.09
CA ASN A 137 -34.28 -3.42 2.15
C ASN A 137 -32.98 -4.18 2.44
N GLY A 138 -33.08 -5.28 3.19
CA GLY A 138 -31.92 -6.04 3.65
C GLY A 138 -31.08 -5.23 4.66
N THR A 139 -29.96 -4.69 4.19
CA THR A 139 -29.07 -3.79 4.95
C THR A 139 -29.10 -2.35 4.45
N ASP A 140 -29.91 -2.05 3.44
CA ASP A 140 -30.00 -0.72 2.82
C ASP A 140 -31.15 0.06 3.47
N VAL A 141 -30.89 1.29 3.90
CA VAL A 141 -31.92 2.17 4.47
C VAL A 141 -32.26 3.25 3.45
N VAL A 142 -33.50 3.23 2.97
CA VAL A 142 -34.05 4.19 2.01
C VAL A 142 -34.93 5.17 2.77
N LEU A 143 -34.57 6.45 2.74
CA LEU A 143 -35.31 7.56 3.30
C LEU A 143 -35.94 8.35 2.16
N SER A 144 -37.22 8.73 2.28
CA SER A 144 -37.99 9.45 1.26
C SER A 144 -38.65 10.71 1.82
N CYS A 145 -38.54 11.81 1.08
CA CYS A 145 -39.21 13.09 1.35
C CYS A 145 -39.94 13.57 0.09
N LEU A 146 -41.11 14.18 0.27
CA LEU A 146 -41.84 14.86 -0.78
C LEU A 146 -41.92 16.34 -0.44
N SER A 147 -41.19 17.15 -1.19
CA SER A 147 -41.22 18.61 -1.13
C SER A 147 -42.25 19.11 -2.15
N ARG A 148 -43.19 19.97 -1.75
CA ARG A 148 -44.33 20.37 -2.59
C ARG A 148 -44.02 21.51 -3.57
N ASP A 149 -44.89 21.70 -4.56
CA ASP A 149 -44.87 22.89 -5.43
C ASP A 149 -44.95 24.17 -4.58
N LEU A 150 -44.03 25.10 -4.84
CA LEU A 150 -43.81 26.36 -4.12
C LEU A 150 -43.36 26.23 -2.65
N GLU A 151 -42.97 25.04 -2.20
CA GLU A 151 -42.30 24.87 -0.90
C GLU A 151 -40.94 25.60 -0.90
N GLU A 152 -40.74 26.49 0.08
CA GLU A 152 -39.62 27.45 0.13
C GLU A 152 -39.47 28.32 -1.15
N GLY A 153 -40.53 28.40 -1.96
CA GLY A 153 -40.61 29.13 -3.23
C GLY A 153 -40.25 28.32 -4.49
N PHE A 154 -39.80 27.07 -4.36
CA PHE A 154 -39.35 26.27 -5.51
C PHE A 154 -40.52 25.65 -6.30
N PRO A 155 -40.57 25.79 -7.64
CA PRO A 155 -41.62 25.17 -8.44
C PRO A 155 -41.56 23.64 -8.47
N GLY A 156 -42.71 23.00 -8.63
CA GLY A 156 -42.88 21.55 -8.79
C GLY A 156 -42.86 20.77 -7.48
N ASP A 157 -43.67 19.73 -7.42
CA ASP A 157 -43.51 18.65 -6.45
C ASP A 157 -42.20 17.90 -6.78
N VAL A 158 -41.36 17.67 -5.78
CA VAL A 158 -40.11 16.91 -5.89
C VAL A 158 -40.13 15.81 -4.84
N ILE A 159 -40.18 14.55 -5.30
CA ILE A 159 -39.87 13.40 -4.46
C ILE A 159 -38.35 13.18 -4.49
N THR A 160 -37.76 13.07 -3.32
CA THR A 160 -36.34 12.79 -3.12
C THR A 160 -36.18 11.53 -2.28
N THR A 161 -35.24 10.67 -2.64
CA THR A 161 -34.85 9.49 -1.86
C THR A 161 -33.35 9.50 -1.56
N VAL A 162 -32.97 9.27 -0.31
CA VAL A 162 -31.59 9.03 0.13
C VAL A 162 -31.46 7.57 0.53
N THR A 163 -30.57 6.82 -0.12
CA THR A 163 -30.24 5.44 0.25
C THR A 163 -28.87 5.40 0.90
N TYR A 164 -28.81 4.92 2.13
CA TYR A 164 -27.58 4.66 2.87
C TYR A 164 -27.25 3.17 2.88
N ARG A 165 -25.99 2.82 2.59
CA ARG A 165 -25.43 1.47 2.70
C ARG A 165 -24.03 1.50 3.29
N LEU A 166 -23.76 0.66 4.29
CA LEU A 166 -22.41 0.37 4.77
C LEU A 166 -21.98 -1.01 4.26
N THR A 167 -20.79 -1.10 3.67
CA THR A 167 -20.18 -2.38 3.23
C THR A 167 -19.18 -2.90 4.26
N ASN A 168 -18.84 -4.20 4.19
CA ASN A 168 -17.88 -4.82 5.11
C ASN A 168 -16.43 -4.37 4.87
N GLU A 169 -16.15 -3.71 3.73
CA GLU A 169 -14.89 -3.01 3.44
C GLU A 169 -14.88 -1.56 3.96
N ASN A 170 -15.80 -1.20 4.87
CA ASN A 170 -15.93 0.13 5.48
C ASN A 170 -16.23 1.26 4.49
N ARG A 171 -16.89 0.97 3.37
CA ARG A 171 -17.41 2.01 2.46
C ARG A 171 -18.84 2.38 2.87
N LEU A 172 -19.05 3.64 3.24
CA LEU A 172 -20.37 4.23 3.41
C LEU A 172 -20.79 4.86 2.08
N GLU A 173 -21.70 4.18 1.40
CA GLU A 173 -22.31 4.60 0.14
C GLU A 173 -23.58 5.42 0.44
N VAL A 174 -23.70 6.59 -0.18
CA VAL A 174 -24.88 7.46 -0.12
C VAL A 174 -25.35 7.74 -1.54
N GLU A 175 -26.57 7.33 -1.85
CA GLU A 175 -27.21 7.61 -3.14
C GLU A 175 -28.41 8.55 -2.93
N LEU A 176 -28.35 9.74 -3.50
CA LEU A 176 -29.43 10.72 -3.48
C LEU A 176 -30.07 10.79 -4.87
N ARG A 177 -31.38 10.57 -4.95
CA ARG A 177 -32.17 10.65 -6.18
C ARG A 177 -33.32 11.62 -6.03
N SER A 178 -33.66 12.35 -7.10
CA SER A 178 -34.88 13.17 -7.15
C SER A 178 -35.54 13.14 -8.53
N THR A 179 -36.86 13.27 -8.54
CA THR A 179 -37.68 13.48 -9.75
C THR A 179 -38.71 14.58 -9.49
N SER A 180 -38.95 15.43 -10.48
CA SER A 180 -39.86 16.60 -10.37
C SER A 180 -41.11 16.48 -11.24
N THR A 181 -42.19 17.16 -10.84
CA THR A 181 -43.42 17.30 -11.67
C THR A 181 -43.40 18.55 -12.57
N ARG A 182 -42.53 19.52 -12.29
CA ARG A 182 -42.27 20.74 -13.08
C ARG A 182 -40.76 21.00 -13.14
N PRO A 183 -40.26 21.76 -14.13
CA PRO A 183 -38.87 22.23 -14.14
C PRO A 183 -38.53 22.95 -12.83
N THR A 184 -37.44 22.54 -12.18
CA THR A 184 -37.04 23.04 -10.86
C THR A 184 -35.55 22.85 -10.64
N PHE A 185 -34.95 23.51 -9.64
CA PHE A 185 -33.54 23.31 -9.30
C PHE A 185 -33.38 22.25 -8.20
N VAL A 186 -32.41 21.35 -8.36
CA VAL A 186 -32.04 20.35 -7.34
C VAL A 186 -30.53 20.30 -7.19
N ASN A 187 -30.05 20.49 -5.97
CA ASN A 187 -28.65 20.28 -5.58
C ASN A 187 -28.66 19.73 -4.15
N LEU A 188 -28.28 18.47 -3.97
CA LEU A 188 -28.37 17.79 -2.68
C LEU A 188 -26.99 17.42 -2.17
N THR A 189 -26.79 17.47 -0.84
CA THR A 189 -25.53 17.03 -0.21
C THR A 189 -25.76 16.54 1.22
N ASN A 190 -24.71 16.08 1.90
CA ASN A 190 -24.72 15.75 3.32
C ASN A 190 -23.73 16.64 4.08
N HIS A 191 -24.19 17.33 5.12
CA HIS A 191 -23.43 18.34 5.84
C HIS A 191 -22.74 17.77 7.11
N SER A 192 -22.08 16.61 6.97
CA SER A 192 -21.31 15.98 8.06
C SER A 192 -20.02 16.74 8.38
N TYR A 193 -19.82 17.00 9.68
CA TYR A 193 -18.64 17.68 10.22
C TYR A 193 -17.66 16.67 10.79
N PHE A 194 -16.59 16.40 10.06
CA PHE A 194 -15.58 15.40 10.38
C PHE A 194 -14.43 15.95 11.24
N ASN A 195 -13.98 15.13 12.19
CA ASN A 195 -12.68 15.25 12.85
C ASN A 195 -12.15 13.82 13.12
N LEU A 196 -11.16 13.39 12.34
CA LEU A 196 -10.60 12.04 12.36
C LEU A 196 -9.75 11.74 13.61
N ALA A 197 -9.42 12.77 14.40
CA ALA A 197 -8.86 12.55 15.73
C ALA A 197 -9.94 12.08 16.74
N GLY A 198 -11.19 12.48 16.51
CA GLY A 198 -12.35 12.27 17.38
C GLY A 198 -13.13 13.59 17.53
N HIS A 199 -14.47 13.54 17.52
CA HIS A 199 -15.33 14.73 17.45
C HIS A 199 -15.14 15.73 18.60
N ALA A 200 -14.65 15.28 19.75
CA ALA A 200 -14.44 16.09 20.95
C ALA A 200 -13.04 16.72 21.05
N THR A 201 -12.14 16.44 20.11
CA THR A 201 -10.71 16.83 20.20
C THR A 201 -10.43 18.30 19.86
N GLY A 202 -11.32 18.94 19.10
CA GLY A 202 -11.23 20.38 18.79
C GLY A 202 -10.12 20.75 17.80
N SER A 203 -9.76 22.05 17.80
CA SER A 203 -8.99 22.67 16.72
C SER A 203 -7.51 22.34 16.70
N SER A 204 -6.87 22.09 17.85
CA SER A 204 -5.48 21.61 17.90
C SER A 204 -5.30 20.27 17.18
N ALA A 205 -6.33 19.42 17.15
CA ALA A 205 -6.35 18.19 16.39
C ALA A 205 -6.77 18.40 14.92
N LEU A 206 -7.73 19.31 14.64
CA LEU A 206 -8.07 19.66 13.26
C LEU A 206 -6.84 20.13 12.48
N TYR A 207 -6.03 21.00 13.07
CA TYR A 207 -4.83 21.57 12.43
C TYR A 207 -3.77 20.53 12.02
N GLN A 208 -3.79 19.34 12.63
CA GLN A 208 -2.90 18.22 12.29
C GLN A 208 -3.41 17.37 11.12
N HIS A 209 -4.64 17.57 10.65
CA HIS A 209 -5.17 16.81 9.52
C HIS A 209 -4.43 17.18 8.24
N LEU A 210 -3.94 16.16 7.54
CA LEU A 210 -3.46 16.28 6.16
C LEU A 210 -4.67 16.19 5.25
N LEU A 211 -4.91 17.22 4.43
CA LEU A 211 -6.01 17.24 3.46
C LEU A 211 -5.47 17.42 2.04
N ALA A 212 -6.00 16.61 1.12
CA ALA A 212 -5.89 16.82 -0.32
C ALA A 212 -7.28 16.87 -0.98
N ILE A 213 -7.46 17.73 -1.99
CA ILE A 213 -8.68 17.88 -2.80
C ILE A 213 -8.30 17.84 -4.29
N ASN A 214 -8.97 17.00 -5.06
CA ASN A 214 -8.76 16.82 -6.51
C ASN A 214 -9.49 17.91 -7.32
N ALA A 215 -9.03 19.15 -7.18
CA ALA A 215 -9.59 20.31 -7.86
C ALA A 215 -8.49 21.24 -8.36
N ASP A 216 -8.55 21.63 -9.63
CA ASP A 216 -7.66 22.62 -10.23
C ASP A 216 -8.23 24.05 -10.23
N GLN A 217 -9.51 24.22 -9.88
CA GLN A 217 -10.17 25.52 -9.75
C GLN A 217 -11.06 25.63 -8.49
N THR A 218 -11.35 26.86 -8.06
CA THR A 218 -12.43 27.22 -7.12
C THR A 218 -13.39 28.21 -7.77
N THR A 219 -14.61 28.32 -7.24
CA THR A 219 -15.52 29.43 -7.58
C THR A 219 -15.13 30.70 -6.82
N ASP A 220 -14.92 31.79 -7.55
CA ASP A 220 -14.75 33.14 -6.99
C ASP A 220 -16.06 33.59 -6.31
N VAL A 221 -15.98 34.28 -5.18
CA VAL A 221 -17.14 34.73 -4.39
C VAL A 221 -17.05 36.21 -4.03
N ASP A 222 -18.20 36.85 -3.87
CA ASP A 222 -18.32 38.21 -3.37
C ASP A 222 -18.25 38.30 -1.83
N LYS A 223 -18.47 39.50 -1.30
CA LYS A 223 -18.44 39.80 0.13
C LYS A 223 -19.53 39.10 0.97
N ASP A 224 -20.58 38.60 0.33
CA ASP A 224 -21.70 37.90 0.96
C ASP A 224 -21.62 36.37 0.72
N SER A 225 -20.46 35.90 0.24
CA SER A 225 -20.14 34.52 -0.15
C SER A 225 -20.97 34.00 -1.34
N ILE A 226 -21.50 34.87 -2.20
CA ILE A 226 -22.20 34.47 -3.43
C ILE A 226 -21.19 34.37 -4.57
N PRO A 227 -21.18 33.28 -5.37
CA PRO A 227 -20.30 33.19 -6.51
C PRO A 227 -20.47 34.33 -7.52
N THR A 228 -19.35 34.82 -8.06
CA THR A 228 -19.33 35.88 -9.08
C THR A 228 -19.52 35.35 -10.51
N GLY A 229 -19.67 34.03 -10.66
CA GLY A 229 -19.62 33.31 -11.93
C GLY A 229 -18.20 33.01 -12.43
N LYS A 230 -17.16 33.59 -11.81
CA LYS A 230 -15.76 33.37 -12.22
C LYS A 230 -15.18 32.11 -11.57
N LEU A 231 -14.36 31.37 -12.34
CA LEU A 231 -13.56 30.25 -11.84
C LEU A 231 -12.10 30.69 -11.69
N LEU A 232 -11.50 30.46 -10.53
CA LEU A 232 -10.11 30.80 -10.22
C LEU A 232 -9.25 29.54 -10.24
N PRO A 233 -8.06 29.53 -10.87
CA PRO A 233 -7.13 28.41 -10.74
C PRO A 233 -6.58 28.35 -9.32
N VAL A 234 -6.51 27.16 -8.73
CA VAL A 234 -5.92 26.99 -7.39
C VAL A 234 -4.39 27.11 -7.39
N ALA A 235 -3.76 26.87 -8.53
CA ALA A 235 -2.31 26.73 -8.66
C ALA A 235 -1.55 27.96 -8.15
N GLY A 236 -0.66 27.78 -7.18
CA GLY A 236 0.12 28.87 -6.58
C GLY A 236 -0.66 29.75 -5.60
N THR A 237 -1.83 29.31 -5.14
CA THR A 237 -2.64 29.98 -4.10
C THR A 237 -2.74 29.11 -2.84
N VAL A 238 -3.27 29.67 -1.75
CA VAL A 238 -3.61 28.91 -0.52
C VAL A 238 -4.66 27.81 -0.76
N PHE A 239 -5.38 27.87 -1.89
CA PHE A 239 -6.33 26.86 -2.31
C PHE A 239 -5.67 25.67 -3.05
N ASP A 240 -4.34 25.63 -3.23
CA ASP A 240 -3.66 24.50 -3.90
C ASP A 240 -3.56 23.25 -3.02
N LEU A 241 -4.73 22.70 -2.65
CA LEU A 241 -4.87 21.49 -1.84
C LEU A 241 -4.77 20.22 -2.69
N ARG A 242 -4.30 20.28 -3.95
CA ARG A 242 -4.09 19.08 -4.78
C ARG A 242 -2.97 18.16 -4.26
N ILE A 243 -2.14 18.70 -3.39
CA ILE A 243 -1.13 18.00 -2.59
C ILE A 243 -1.60 17.98 -1.13
N PRO A 244 -1.41 16.89 -0.37
CA PRO A 244 -1.70 16.85 1.06
C PRO A 244 -0.98 17.94 1.85
N HIS A 245 -1.72 18.83 2.49
CA HIS A 245 -1.20 19.85 3.41
C HIS A 245 -1.78 19.67 4.83
N PRO A 246 -0.98 19.88 5.90
CA PRO A 246 -1.54 20.06 7.24
C PRO A 246 -2.45 21.28 7.26
N LEU A 247 -3.71 21.15 7.70
CA LEU A 247 -4.66 22.26 7.71
C LEU A 247 -4.13 23.48 8.48
N GLY A 248 -3.44 23.26 9.61
CA GLY A 248 -2.83 24.33 10.40
C GLY A 248 -1.75 25.14 9.67
N ALA A 249 -1.24 24.67 8.54
CA ALA A 249 -0.25 25.40 7.73
C ALA A 249 -0.87 26.31 6.66
N VAL A 250 -2.19 26.22 6.43
CA VAL A 250 -2.91 26.91 5.34
C VAL A 250 -4.19 27.63 5.79
N ILE A 251 -4.87 27.16 6.85
CA ILE A 251 -6.20 27.62 7.27
C ILE A 251 -6.23 29.10 7.68
N ASP A 252 -5.17 29.59 8.31
CA ASP A 252 -5.00 30.98 8.75
C ASP A 252 -4.69 31.96 7.61
N LYS A 253 -4.22 31.44 6.47
CA LYS A 253 -3.84 32.20 5.27
C LYS A 253 -4.98 32.37 4.26
N VAL A 254 -6.15 31.78 4.53
CA VAL A 254 -7.32 31.92 3.66
C VAL A 254 -7.89 33.35 3.79
N PRO A 255 -7.96 34.13 2.69
CA PRO A 255 -8.49 35.49 2.75
C PRO A 255 -9.93 35.55 3.28
N HIS A 256 -10.24 36.61 4.01
CA HIS A 256 -11.59 37.03 4.46
C HIS A 256 -12.36 36.09 5.43
N TYR A 257 -12.05 34.79 5.47
CA TYR A 257 -12.84 33.80 6.23
C TYR A 257 -12.13 33.25 7.48
N GLU A 258 -10.85 33.55 7.68
CA GLU A 258 -9.99 32.95 8.72
C GLU A 258 -10.05 31.40 8.72
N GLY A 259 -10.30 30.80 7.55
CA GLY A 259 -10.59 29.38 7.34
C GLY A 259 -11.20 29.16 5.95
N PHE A 260 -11.47 27.92 5.56
CA PHE A 260 -12.11 27.62 4.27
C PHE A 260 -13.64 27.63 4.42
N ASP A 261 -14.36 28.31 3.50
CA ASP A 261 -15.78 28.09 3.16
C ASP A 261 -15.94 28.22 1.63
N HIS A 262 -15.30 27.33 0.86
CA HIS A 262 -15.16 27.49 -0.60
C HIS A 262 -15.56 26.22 -1.37
N ASN A 263 -16.20 26.41 -2.52
CA ASN A 263 -16.48 25.35 -3.48
C ASN A 263 -15.27 25.11 -4.40
N PHE A 264 -14.74 23.90 -4.34
CA PHE A 264 -13.67 23.38 -5.18
C PHE A 264 -14.25 22.65 -6.39
N CYS A 265 -13.71 22.92 -7.58
CA CYS A 265 -14.17 22.37 -8.86
C CYS A 265 -13.44 21.06 -9.14
N ILE A 266 -14.14 19.92 -9.04
CA ILE A 266 -13.52 18.59 -9.09
C ILE A 266 -13.09 18.22 -10.51
N THR A 267 -11.81 17.88 -10.65
CA THR A 267 -11.22 17.45 -11.92
C THR A 267 -11.63 16.00 -12.22
N LYS A 268 -12.37 15.79 -13.32
CA LYS A 268 -12.92 14.47 -13.68
C LYS A 268 -11.85 13.52 -14.22
N GLY A 269 -11.82 12.29 -13.70
CA GLY A 269 -11.04 11.18 -14.25
C GLY A 269 -11.67 10.59 -15.54
N THR A 270 -10.90 9.81 -16.30
CA THR A 270 -11.28 9.27 -17.62
C THR A 270 -12.12 7.98 -17.58
N GLY A 271 -12.62 7.56 -16.41
CA GLY A 271 -13.37 6.30 -16.22
C GLY A 271 -14.82 6.50 -15.77
N GLN A 272 -15.72 5.61 -16.22
CA GLN A 272 -17.13 5.58 -15.81
C GLN A 272 -17.25 5.03 -14.37
N GLY A 273 -17.26 5.93 -13.39
CA GLY A 273 -17.36 5.66 -11.95
C GLY A 273 -17.19 6.97 -11.17
N GLY A 274 -17.50 6.99 -9.86
CA GLY A 274 -17.35 8.20 -9.04
C GLY A 274 -15.91 8.72 -9.07
N ALA A 275 -15.72 10.01 -9.35
CA ALA A 275 -14.41 10.64 -9.36
C ALA A 275 -13.87 10.75 -7.93
N PHE A 276 -12.56 10.64 -7.75
CA PHE A 276 -11.91 10.99 -6.49
C PHE A 276 -12.10 12.48 -6.21
N VAL A 277 -12.60 12.81 -5.02
CA VAL A 277 -12.92 14.19 -4.60
C VAL A 277 -11.84 14.70 -3.67
N ALA A 278 -11.59 14.00 -2.57
CA ALA A 278 -10.69 14.43 -1.52
C ALA A 278 -10.20 13.25 -0.66
N ARG A 279 -9.06 13.45 0.00
CA ARG A 279 -8.53 12.57 1.05
C ARG A 279 -8.14 13.39 2.26
N ALA A 280 -8.65 13.00 3.43
CA ALA A 280 -8.26 13.54 4.73
C ALA A 280 -7.59 12.43 5.57
N GLU A 281 -6.54 12.77 6.31
CA GLU A 281 -5.83 11.85 7.20
C GLU A 281 -5.46 12.59 8.49
N HIS A 282 -5.60 11.96 9.65
CA HIS A 282 -5.07 12.47 10.91
C HIS A 282 -3.88 11.61 11.38
N PRO A 283 -2.63 12.07 11.21
CA PRO A 283 -1.44 11.26 11.46
C PRO A 283 -1.33 10.67 12.87
N GLY A 284 -1.83 11.38 13.89
CA GLY A 284 -1.77 10.95 15.29
C GLY A 284 -2.65 9.73 15.61
N THR A 285 -3.76 9.54 14.90
CA THR A 285 -4.63 8.36 15.04
C THR A 285 -4.44 7.35 13.92
N GLY A 286 -3.92 7.79 12.78
CA GLY A 286 -3.89 7.04 11.52
C GLY A 286 -5.26 6.87 10.86
N ARG A 287 -6.34 7.45 11.42
CA ARG A 287 -7.65 7.42 10.75
C ARG A 287 -7.58 8.30 9.50
N ALA A 288 -8.14 7.77 8.41
CA ALA A 288 -8.19 8.40 7.10
C ALA A 288 -9.58 8.22 6.47
N LEU A 289 -9.93 9.18 5.63
CA LEU A 289 -11.17 9.27 4.88
C LEU A 289 -10.83 9.61 3.43
N GLU A 290 -11.28 8.80 2.48
CA GLU A 290 -11.35 9.19 1.08
C GLU A 290 -12.80 9.39 0.67
N VAL A 291 -13.05 10.41 -0.16
CA VAL A 291 -14.37 10.75 -0.69
C VAL A 291 -14.35 10.59 -2.21
N TYR A 292 -15.33 9.86 -2.75
CA TYR A 292 -15.58 9.74 -4.18
C TYR A 292 -16.99 10.20 -4.50
N SER A 293 -17.20 10.89 -5.62
CA SER A 293 -18.53 11.35 -6.03
C SER A 293 -18.66 11.56 -7.54
N ASN A 294 -19.89 11.59 -8.03
CA ASN A 294 -20.20 12.00 -9.40
C ASN A 294 -20.44 13.52 -9.56
N GLN A 295 -20.39 14.29 -8.46
CA GLN A 295 -20.64 15.73 -8.49
C GLN A 295 -19.48 16.53 -9.10
N PRO A 296 -19.76 17.71 -9.70
CA PRO A 296 -18.73 18.54 -10.30
C PRO A 296 -17.93 19.37 -9.27
N GLY A 297 -18.40 19.49 -8.02
CA GLY A 297 -17.75 20.27 -6.97
C GLY A 297 -17.86 19.67 -5.56
N VAL A 298 -17.12 20.29 -4.64
CA VAL A 298 -17.20 20.00 -3.19
C VAL A 298 -17.06 21.32 -2.41
N GLN A 299 -17.98 21.59 -1.48
CA GLN A 299 -17.73 22.62 -0.47
C GLN A 299 -16.74 22.07 0.54
N PHE A 300 -15.61 22.76 0.71
CA PHE A 300 -14.71 22.52 1.83
C PHE A 300 -14.88 23.64 2.85
N TYR A 301 -15.47 23.29 4.00
CA TYR A 301 -15.79 24.22 5.08
C TYR A 301 -15.15 23.78 6.41
N THR A 302 -14.36 24.64 7.05
CA THR A 302 -13.59 24.30 8.27
C THR A 302 -14.25 24.73 9.58
N SER A 303 -15.58 24.76 9.67
CA SER A 303 -16.34 25.11 10.90
C SER A 303 -16.06 26.52 11.46
N ASN A 304 -15.78 27.48 10.58
CA ASN A 304 -15.29 28.83 10.89
C ASN A 304 -16.24 29.62 11.81
N HIS A 305 -17.55 29.37 11.70
CA HIS A 305 -18.61 30.16 12.36
C HIS A 305 -19.17 29.53 13.65
N ILE A 306 -18.67 28.37 14.10
CA ILE A 306 -19.12 27.79 15.38
C ILE A 306 -18.45 28.55 16.53
N GLN A 307 -19.20 29.29 17.34
CA GLN A 307 -18.63 30.04 18.46
C GLN A 307 -18.24 29.07 19.60
N SER A 308 -16.97 29.10 20.02
CA SER A 308 -16.46 28.20 21.05
C SER A 308 -17.22 28.35 22.37
N GLY A 309 -17.71 27.24 22.91
CA GLY A 309 -18.44 27.20 24.19
C GLY A 309 -19.93 27.52 24.11
N THR A 310 -20.49 27.80 22.92
CA THR A 310 -21.94 28.03 22.77
C THR A 310 -22.73 26.77 22.43
N LEU A 311 -22.07 25.73 21.91
CA LEU A 311 -22.71 24.53 21.37
C LEU A 311 -22.20 23.28 22.10
N SER A 312 -23.08 22.63 22.85
CA SER A 312 -22.80 21.36 23.52
C SER A 312 -23.28 20.20 22.65
N GLY A 313 -22.34 19.36 22.21
CA GLY A 313 -22.57 18.19 21.37
C GLY A 313 -22.63 16.88 22.15
N LYS A 314 -22.46 15.77 21.43
CA LYS A 314 -22.42 14.40 21.97
C LYS A 314 -21.53 14.29 23.22
N GLY A 315 -22.02 13.64 24.25
CA GLY A 315 -21.31 13.43 25.52
C GLY A 315 -20.99 14.71 26.29
N GLY A 316 -21.63 15.84 25.96
CA GLY A 316 -21.32 17.16 26.53
C GLY A 316 -20.06 17.83 25.95
N ALA A 317 -19.56 17.35 24.81
CA ALA A 317 -18.39 17.93 24.15
C ALA A 317 -18.67 19.38 23.72
N SER A 318 -17.74 20.30 24.00
CA SER A 318 -17.83 21.68 23.55
C SER A 318 -17.37 21.79 22.09
N TYR A 319 -18.28 22.14 21.19
CA TYR A 319 -17.95 22.44 19.80
C TYR A 319 -17.65 23.94 19.62
N GLY A 320 -16.76 24.25 18.67
CA GLY A 320 -16.22 25.59 18.48
C GLY A 320 -15.46 25.72 17.17
N LYS A 321 -14.94 26.93 16.93
CA LYS A 321 -14.29 27.30 15.68
C LYS A 321 -13.14 26.35 15.37
N HIS A 322 -13.09 25.88 14.13
CA HIS A 322 -12.10 24.92 13.65
C HIS A 322 -12.12 23.59 14.42
N GLY A 323 -13.26 23.20 14.99
CA GLY A 323 -13.38 21.89 15.64
C GLY A 323 -13.51 20.71 14.67
N ALA A 324 -13.96 20.96 13.44
CA ALA A 324 -14.19 19.94 12.40
C ALA A 324 -14.16 20.55 10.98
N PHE A 325 -14.26 19.70 9.96
CA PHE A 325 -14.39 20.10 8.56
C PHE A 325 -15.53 19.37 7.83
N CYS A 326 -16.12 19.99 6.82
CA CYS A 326 -17.13 19.39 5.93
C CYS A 326 -16.54 19.15 4.54
N LEU A 327 -17.02 18.11 3.86
CA LEU A 327 -16.74 17.81 2.45
C LEU A 327 -18.09 17.55 1.76
N GLU A 328 -18.83 18.63 1.50
CA GLU A 328 -20.17 18.58 0.92
C GLU A 328 -20.03 18.45 -0.61
N THR A 329 -20.10 17.23 -1.15
CA THR A 329 -20.11 17.04 -2.62
C THR A 329 -21.39 17.62 -3.20
N GLN A 330 -21.30 18.44 -4.25
CA GLN A 330 -22.43 19.23 -4.74
C GLN A 330 -22.20 19.76 -6.16
N ASN A 331 -23.26 20.27 -6.79
CA ASN A 331 -23.09 21.27 -7.85
C ASN A 331 -22.67 22.62 -7.26
N TYR A 332 -22.06 23.49 -8.07
CA TYR A 332 -21.52 24.77 -7.61
C TYR A 332 -22.61 25.64 -6.97
N PRO A 333 -22.31 26.38 -5.89
CA PRO A 333 -23.23 27.34 -5.31
C PRO A 333 -23.69 28.34 -6.38
N ASP A 334 -24.93 28.82 -6.25
CA ASP A 334 -25.58 29.76 -7.18
C ASP A 334 -25.52 29.39 -8.68
N ALA A 335 -25.21 28.14 -9.06
CA ALA A 335 -25.22 27.67 -10.46
C ALA A 335 -26.57 27.89 -11.17
N VAL A 336 -27.63 28.12 -10.40
CA VAL A 336 -28.96 28.51 -10.86
C VAL A 336 -28.99 29.87 -11.58
N ASN A 337 -28.03 30.75 -11.28
CA ASN A 337 -27.88 32.11 -11.83
C ASN A 337 -26.65 32.27 -12.73
N HIS A 338 -25.79 31.23 -12.86
CA HIS A 338 -24.54 31.29 -13.64
C HIS A 338 -24.56 30.28 -14.80
N ALA A 339 -24.86 30.75 -16.01
CA ALA A 339 -24.97 29.91 -17.21
C ALA A 339 -23.66 29.19 -17.63
N ASN A 340 -22.51 29.59 -17.07
CA ASN A 340 -21.21 28.96 -17.28
C ASN A 340 -20.84 27.92 -16.19
N PHE A 341 -21.69 27.74 -15.17
CA PHE A 341 -21.55 26.67 -14.18
C PHE A 341 -22.29 25.40 -14.67
N PRO A 342 -22.06 24.23 -14.05
CA PRO A 342 -22.72 22.99 -14.48
C PRO A 342 -24.25 23.10 -14.33
N PRO A 343 -25.04 22.62 -15.32
CA PRO A 343 -26.50 22.76 -15.29
C PRO A 343 -27.14 22.18 -14.02
N ALA A 344 -28.07 22.93 -13.41
CA ALA A 344 -28.70 22.59 -12.13
C ALA A 344 -30.23 22.35 -12.23
N VAL A 345 -30.86 22.54 -13.39
CA VAL A 345 -32.31 22.33 -13.59
C VAL A 345 -32.62 20.85 -13.79
N LEU A 346 -33.58 20.35 -13.02
CA LEU A 346 -34.21 19.04 -13.17
C LEU A 346 -35.59 19.19 -13.85
N TYR A 347 -35.70 18.69 -15.08
CA TYR A 347 -36.95 18.68 -15.84
C TYR A 347 -37.77 17.41 -15.58
N PRO A 348 -39.11 17.45 -15.74
CA PRO A 348 -39.96 16.27 -15.60
C PRO A 348 -39.51 15.12 -16.52
N GLY A 349 -39.49 13.91 -15.98
CA GLY A 349 -38.99 12.71 -16.68
C GLY A 349 -37.47 12.52 -16.63
N GLN A 350 -36.70 13.51 -16.14
CA GLN A 350 -35.28 13.32 -15.80
C GLN A 350 -35.14 12.77 -14.37
N LEU A 351 -33.98 12.16 -14.11
CA LEU A 351 -33.57 11.68 -12.79
C LEU A 351 -32.35 12.49 -12.34
N TYR A 352 -32.47 13.22 -11.23
CA TYR A 352 -31.29 13.66 -10.48
C TYR A 352 -30.67 12.44 -9.81
N LEU A 353 -29.36 12.25 -9.96
CA LEU A 353 -28.60 11.17 -9.31
C LEU A 353 -27.29 11.73 -8.79
N HIS A 354 -27.11 11.69 -7.47
CA HIS A 354 -25.88 12.03 -6.79
C HIS A 354 -25.40 10.80 -6.01
N LEU A 355 -24.19 10.35 -6.33
CA LEU A 355 -23.51 9.25 -5.65
C LEU A 355 -22.36 9.81 -4.81
N VAL A 356 -22.24 9.35 -3.57
CA VAL A 356 -21.10 9.60 -2.67
C VAL A 356 -20.64 8.28 -2.09
N GLU A 357 -19.32 8.08 -2.04
CA GLU A 357 -18.70 6.98 -1.30
C GLU A 357 -17.66 7.56 -0.34
N TYR A 358 -17.89 7.38 0.97
CA TYR A 358 -16.93 7.66 2.01
C TYR A 358 -16.19 6.36 2.35
N ARG A 359 -14.90 6.26 2.02
CA ARG A 359 -14.05 5.12 2.42
C ARG A 359 -13.40 5.40 3.76
N LEU A 360 -13.76 4.62 4.77
CA LEU A 360 -13.26 4.77 6.14
C LEU A 360 -12.17 3.73 6.39
N PHE A 361 -10.92 4.18 6.51
CA PHE A 361 -9.80 3.29 6.79
C PHE A 361 -8.87 3.87 7.84
N CYS A 362 -8.24 2.99 8.60
CA CYS A 362 -7.05 3.37 9.34
C CYS A 362 -5.86 3.08 8.41
N GLU A 363 -5.11 4.12 8.04
CA GLU A 363 -3.70 3.97 7.64
C GLU A 363 -2.96 3.40 8.84
N MET A 364 -3.05 2.08 9.01
CA MET A 364 -2.13 1.38 9.89
C MET A 364 -0.73 1.63 9.37
N SER A 365 0.12 2.22 10.22
CA SER A 365 1.52 1.86 10.17
C SER A 365 1.55 0.33 10.24
N CYS A 366 1.86 -0.29 9.08
CA CYS A 366 1.94 -1.73 8.79
C CYS A 366 1.33 -2.65 9.87
N PRO A 367 0.16 -3.31 9.62
CA PRO A 367 -0.66 -3.98 10.65
C PRO A 367 0.20 -4.61 11.72
N ARG A 368 0.04 -4.15 12.99
CA ARG A 368 1.00 -4.41 14.10
C ARG A 368 1.65 -5.78 13.91
N PRO A 369 2.93 -5.83 13.47
CA PRO A 369 3.48 -7.06 12.92
C PRO A 369 3.37 -8.14 13.99
N VAL A 370 2.68 -9.24 13.66
CA VAL A 370 2.57 -10.39 14.57
C VAL A 370 4.00 -10.78 14.93
N PRO A 371 4.41 -10.70 16.21
CA PRO A 371 5.81 -10.86 16.56
C PRO A 371 6.33 -12.22 16.10
N LEU A 372 7.42 -12.18 15.33
CA LEU A 372 8.13 -13.35 14.86
C LEU A 372 9.35 -13.57 15.75
N THR A 373 9.35 -14.65 16.52
CA THR A 373 10.54 -15.08 17.27
C THR A 373 11.35 -16.08 16.46
N VAL A 374 12.67 -16.08 16.68
CA VAL A 374 13.60 -16.99 15.99
C VAL A 374 14.40 -17.78 17.01
N ASP A 375 14.41 -19.10 16.88
CA ASP A 375 15.07 -20.02 17.79
C ASP A 375 15.77 -21.18 17.05
N ALA A 376 16.61 -21.94 17.76
CA ALA A 376 17.34 -23.07 17.19
C ALA A 376 16.43 -24.31 17.10
N PHE A 377 16.30 -24.90 15.91
CA PHE A 377 15.57 -26.16 15.70
C PHE A 377 16.48 -27.39 15.69
N GLY A 378 17.72 -27.22 15.24
CA GLY A 378 18.74 -28.28 15.16
C GLY A 378 19.93 -27.81 14.34
N SER A 379 20.86 -28.71 14.03
CA SER A 379 22.01 -28.40 13.18
C SER A 379 22.31 -29.51 12.17
N LEU A 380 22.98 -29.12 11.08
CA LEU A 380 23.44 -29.99 10.01
C LEU A 380 24.97 -29.96 9.97
N PRO A 381 25.66 -31.10 9.82
CA PRO A 381 27.08 -31.09 9.50
C PRO A 381 27.26 -30.56 8.06
N ASP A 382 28.22 -29.65 7.87
CA ASP A 382 28.69 -29.27 6.53
C ASP A 382 29.83 -30.19 6.03
N GLN A 383 30.39 -29.86 4.87
CA GLN A 383 31.45 -30.66 4.24
C GLN A 383 32.81 -30.56 4.95
N SER A 384 32.99 -29.62 5.87
CA SER A 384 34.17 -29.45 6.74
C SER A 384 33.99 -30.06 8.14
N GLY A 385 32.75 -30.35 8.53
CA GLY A 385 32.35 -30.78 9.87
C GLY A 385 31.84 -29.65 10.77
N ALA A 386 31.74 -28.42 10.27
CA ALA A 386 31.12 -27.31 11.00
C ALA A 386 29.59 -27.39 10.97
N ALA A 387 28.94 -26.88 12.01
CA ALA A 387 27.50 -27.00 12.21
C ALA A 387 26.72 -25.84 11.56
N ARG A 388 25.97 -26.14 10.48
CA ARG A 388 25.01 -25.19 9.89
C ARG A 388 23.68 -25.29 10.63
N GLU A 389 23.28 -24.19 11.26
CA GLU A 389 22.10 -24.16 12.12
C GLU A 389 20.78 -24.11 11.30
N VAL A 390 19.81 -24.93 11.69
CA VAL A 390 18.43 -24.83 11.22
C VAL A 390 17.63 -24.01 12.23
N LYS A 391 17.05 -22.92 11.77
CA LYS A 391 16.26 -21.99 12.59
C LYS A 391 14.77 -22.34 12.50
N ARG A 392 14.08 -22.17 13.62
CA ARG A 392 12.63 -22.11 13.72
C ARG A 392 12.19 -20.66 13.87
N PHE A 393 11.08 -20.33 13.20
CA PHE A 393 10.45 -19.03 13.14
C PHE A 393 9.03 -19.21 13.66
N THR A 394 8.71 -18.61 14.81
CA THR A 394 7.41 -18.75 15.46
C THR A 394 6.66 -17.41 15.47
N TRP A 395 5.48 -17.38 14.86
CA TRP A 395 4.51 -16.30 15.07
C TRP A 395 3.51 -16.69 16.16
N THR A 396 3.01 -15.75 16.95
CA THR A 396 1.78 -15.93 17.73
C THR A 396 0.99 -14.63 17.78
N ASN A 397 -0.22 -14.63 17.20
CA ASN A 397 -1.08 -13.45 17.12
C ASN A 397 -1.97 -13.28 18.37
N SER A 398 -2.70 -12.17 18.47
CA SER A 398 -3.57 -11.87 19.62
C SER A 398 -4.67 -12.91 19.87
N LYS A 399 -5.06 -13.67 18.84
CA LYS A 399 -6.05 -14.76 18.91
C LYS A 399 -5.45 -16.10 19.43
N ARG A 400 -4.16 -16.11 19.77
CA ARG A 400 -3.37 -17.31 20.13
C ARG A 400 -3.23 -18.34 19.01
N THR A 401 -3.36 -17.91 17.75
CA THR A 401 -2.94 -18.74 16.63
C THR A 401 -1.42 -18.69 16.57
N THR A 402 -0.78 -19.86 16.61
CA THR A 402 0.68 -19.99 16.54
C THR A 402 1.05 -20.71 15.24
N VAL A 403 1.97 -20.14 14.46
CA VAL A 403 2.53 -20.79 13.27
C VAL A 403 4.02 -20.95 13.48
N GLN A 404 4.57 -22.11 13.12
CA GLN A 404 6.01 -22.37 13.13
C GLN A 404 6.47 -22.81 11.75
N VAL A 405 7.56 -22.19 11.27
CA VAL A 405 8.26 -22.55 10.04
C VAL A 405 9.74 -22.81 10.37
N ILE A 406 10.40 -23.72 9.67
CA ILE A 406 11.86 -23.89 9.70
C ILE A 406 12.47 -23.60 8.32
N ASN A 407 13.71 -23.08 8.27
CA ASN A 407 14.39 -22.81 7.01
C ASN A 407 14.94 -24.06 6.30
N TRP A 408 14.90 -25.24 6.93
CA TRP A 408 15.04 -26.50 6.20
C TRP A 408 13.77 -26.79 5.42
N GLY A 409 13.86 -26.94 4.10
CA GLY A 409 12.71 -27.26 3.25
C GLY A 409 11.66 -26.15 3.09
N ALA A 410 11.89 -24.95 3.65
CA ALA A 410 10.86 -23.92 3.85
C ALA A 410 9.57 -24.52 4.46
N THR A 411 9.74 -25.21 5.59
CA THR A 411 8.80 -26.19 6.12
C THR A 411 7.94 -25.62 7.24
N ILE A 412 6.61 -25.65 7.08
CA ILE A 412 5.66 -25.40 8.17
C ILE A 412 5.67 -26.61 9.12
N THR A 413 6.14 -26.42 10.34
CA THR A 413 6.26 -27.48 11.36
C THR A 413 5.06 -27.52 12.31
N SER A 414 4.37 -26.39 12.51
CA SER A 414 3.22 -26.28 13.43
C SER A 414 2.23 -25.22 12.97
N ILE A 415 0.93 -25.49 13.10
CA ILE A 415 -0.15 -24.51 13.04
C ILE A 415 -1.09 -24.83 14.20
N GLN A 416 -1.02 -24.07 15.29
CA GLN A 416 -1.84 -24.29 16.47
C GLN A 416 -3.06 -23.39 16.47
N LEU A 417 -4.23 -24.00 16.65
CA LEU A 417 -5.53 -23.33 16.62
C LEU A 417 -6.39 -23.73 17.82
N LEU A 418 -7.15 -22.77 18.35
CA LEU A 418 -8.14 -23.04 19.39
C LEU A 418 -9.32 -23.85 18.82
N ASP A 419 -9.78 -24.88 19.53
CA ASP A 419 -11.11 -25.45 19.32
C ASP A 419 -12.21 -24.59 19.98
N ASN A 420 -13.47 -24.91 19.70
CA ASN A 420 -14.65 -24.29 20.31
C ASN A 420 -14.69 -24.37 21.85
N ALA A 421 -13.91 -25.27 22.46
CA ALA A 421 -13.78 -25.41 23.91
C ALA A 421 -12.54 -24.67 24.47
N GLY A 422 -11.78 -23.97 23.62
CA GLY A 422 -10.63 -23.16 23.98
C GLY A 422 -9.30 -23.92 24.07
N HIS A 423 -9.25 -25.19 23.64
CA HIS A 423 -8.03 -25.99 23.61
C HIS A 423 -7.16 -25.63 22.40
N LEU A 424 -5.92 -25.23 22.66
CA LEU A 424 -4.92 -25.00 21.62
C LEU A 424 -4.29 -26.36 21.23
N GLU A 425 -4.45 -26.77 19.97
CA GLU A 425 -3.81 -27.99 19.44
C GLU A 425 -3.28 -27.72 18.03
N ASP A 426 -2.25 -28.47 17.64
CA ASP A 426 -1.62 -28.39 16.33
C ASP A 426 -2.43 -29.15 15.27
N VAL A 427 -2.80 -28.44 14.19
CA VAL A 427 -3.61 -29.00 13.10
C VAL A 427 -2.81 -29.45 11.88
N VAL A 428 -1.47 -29.40 11.88
CA VAL A 428 -0.66 -29.99 10.80
C VAL A 428 0.17 -31.18 11.30
N THR A 429 0.50 -32.11 10.41
CA THR A 429 1.48 -33.18 10.68
C THR A 429 2.91 -32.65 10.65
N GLY A 430 3.82 -33.24 11.41
CA GLY A 430 5.25 -32.93 11.38
C GLY A 430 6.01 -33.70 12.46
N PHE A 431 7.22 -33.24 12.80
CA PHE A 431 8.08 -33.83 13.83
C PHE A 431 8.59 -32.77 14.81
N ASP A 432 9.02 -33.22 16.00
CA ASP A 432 9.60 -32.34 17.04
C ASP A 432 11.10 -32.06 16.80
N HIS A 433 11.79 -32.93 16.08
CA HIS A 433 13.25 -32.91 15.93
C HIS A 433 13.70 -32.89 14.46
N LEU A 434 14.83 -32.23 14.17
CA LEU A 434 15.36 -32.05 12.82
C LEU A 434 15.68 -33.37 12.14
N GLU A 435 16.26 -34.33 12.87
CA GLU A 435 16.71 -35.63 12.37
C GLU A 435 15.55 -36.42 11.72
N GLN A 436 14.32 -36.19 12.18
CA GLN A 436 13.12 -36.82 11.61
C GLN A 436 12.71 -36.18 10.27
N TYR A 437 12.92 -34.88 10.09
CA TYR A 437 12.73 -34.21 8.77
C TYR A 437 13.83 -34.59 7.76
N LEU A 438 15.01 -34.99 8.24
CA LEU A 438 16.09 -35.55 7.41
C LEU A 438 15.90 -37.04 7.11
N GLY A 439 15.10 -37.73 7.92
CA GLY A 439 14.89 -39.17 7.87
C GLY A 439 13.99 -39.64 6.71
N PRO A 440 14.02 -40.95 6.39
CA PRO A 440 13.25 -41.54 5.29
C PRO A 440 11.73 -41.53 5.51
N ASP A 441 11.29 -41.28 6.76
CA ASP A 441 9.88 -41.18 7.12
C ASP A 441 9.25 -39.82 6.78
N ASN A 442 10.05 -38.79 6.48
CA ASN A 442 9.51 -37.51 6.05
C ASN A 442 8.86 -37.61 4.66
N ARG A 443 7.52 -37.54 4.62
CA ARG A 443 6.72 -37.56 3.38
C ARG A 443 6.34 -36.15 2.94
N PHE A 444 7.34 -35.27 2.85
CA PHE A 444 7.22 -33.85 2.49
C PHE A 444 6.39 -33.02 3.49
N PHE A 445 6.36 -33.42 4.78
CA PHE A 445 5.46 -32.83 5.77
C PHE A 445 5.71 -31.33 5.95
N GLY A 446 4.82 -30.50 5.38
CA GLY A 446 4.86 -29.04 5.52
C GLY A 446 5.87 -28.32 4.63
N ALA A 447 6.63 -29.02 3.78
CA ALA A 447 7.71 -28.45 2.99
C ALA A 447 7.22 -27.65 1.77
N THR A 448 8.04 -26.72 1.28
CA THR A 448 7.96 -26.23 -0.10
C THR A 448 8.70 -27.23 -0.99
N VAL A 449 7.98 -27.96 -1.82
CA VAL A 449 8.46 -29.27 -2.33
C VAL A 449 9.54 -29.22 -3.41
N GLY A 450 9.43 -28.34 -4.41
CA GLY A 450 10.35 -28.37 -5.57
C GLY A 450 9.96 -27.44 -6.70
N ARG A 451 10.80 -27.35 -7.75
CA ARG A 451 10.52 -26.56 -8.96
C ARG A 451 9.13 -26.84 -9.54
N VAL A 452 8.76 -28.12 -9.65
CA VAL A 452 7.39 -28.55 -9.97
C VAL A 452 6.87 -29.43 -8.84
N ALA A 453 5.77 -28.99 -8.24
CA ALA A 453 5.14 -29.67 -7.12
C ALA A 453 4.67 -31.09 -7.48
N ASN A 454 3.93 -31.25 -8.57
CA ASN A 454 3.33 -32.55 -8.90
C ASN A 454 4.20 -33.38 -9.87
N ARG A 455 3.62 -34.40 -10.50
CA ARG A 455 4.31 -35.41 -11.31
C ARG A 455 4.64 -34.91 -12.70
N ILE A 456 5.88 -35.14 -13.12
CA ILE A 456 6.29 -35.09 -14.54
C ILE A 456 6.40 -36.54 -15.03
N ALA A 457 5.56 -36.87 -16.01
CA ALA A 457 5.41 -38.21 -16.56
C ALA A 457 6.75 -38.72 -17.13
N ALA A 458 7.06 -39.99 -16.87
CA ALA A 458 8.30 -40.65 -17.28
C ALA A 458 9.61 -39.94 -16.86
N GLY A 459 9.55 -38.91 -15.99
CA GLY A 459 10.68 -38.05 -15.68
C GLY A 459 11.21 -37.27 -16.87
N LYS A 460 10.37 -36.89 -17.83
CA LYS A 460 10.77 -36.19 -19.06
C LYS A 460 9.81 -35.08 -19.45
N PHE A 461 10.32 -34.03 -20.08
CA PHE A 461 9.52 -33.02 -20.77
C PHE A 461 10.28 -32.43 -21.97
N GLY A 462 9.54 -31.91 -22.95
CA GLY A 462 10.10 -31.14 -24.05
C GLY A 462 9.95 -29.63 -23.81
N LEU A 463 10.97 -28.84 -24.09
CA LEU A 463 10.93 -27.39 -24.03
C LEU A 463 11.83 -26.79 -25.12
N ALA A 464 11.28 -25.85 -25.90
CA ALA A 464 11.98 -25.20 -27.04
C ALA A 464 12.67 -26.19 -28.00
N GLY A 465 12.01 -27.33 -28.29
CA GLY A 465 12.54 -28.36 -29.19
C GLY A 465 13.60 -29.30 -28.59
N ARG A 466 13.97 -29.11 -27.31
CA ARG A 466 14.91 -29.99 -26.58
C ARG A 466 14.17 -30.84 -25.56
N GLU A 467 14.51 -32.14 -25.49
CA GLU A 467 14.06 -33.02 -24.41
C GLU A 467 14.99 -32.86 -23.19
N TYR A 468 14.38 -32.77 -22.01
CA TYR A 468 15.05 -32.80 -20.72
C TYR A 468 14.66 -34.06 -19.97
N SER A 469 15.65 -34.72 -19.35
CA SER A 469 15.47 -35.88 -18.49
C SER A 469 15.73 -35.49 -17.04
N LEU A 470 14.75 -35.74 -16.18
CA LEU A 470 14.74 -35.43 -14.76
C LEU A 470 14.98 -36.69 -13.92
N ALA A 471 15.48 -36.50 -12.70
CA ALA A 471 15.66 -37.60 -11.76
C ALA A 471 14.32 -38.26 -11.37
N LYS A 472 14.30 -39.59 -11.23
CA LYS A 472 13.06 -40.36 -10.99
C LYS A 472 13.00 -40.86 -9.54
N ASN A 473 12.26 -40.16 -8.70
CA ASN A 473 11.95 -40.56 -7.32
C ASN A 473 10.60 -41.31 -7.21
N ASN A 474 9.65 -41.05 -8.12
CA ASN A 474 8.36 -41.69 -8.31
C ASN A 474 8.41 -43.20 -8.68
N ASN A 475 8.78 -44.09 -7.76
CA ASN A 475 8.90 -45.54 -7.99
C ASN A 475 9.81 -45.90 -9.19
N GLY A 476 10.80 -45.06 -9.49
CA GLY A 476 11.64 -45.17 -10.70
C GLY A 476 10.94 -44.86 -12.03
N VAL A 477 9.64 -44.54 -12.03
CA VAL A 477 8.86 -44.26 -13.24
C VAL A 477 8.79 -42.76 -13.53
N ASN A 478 8.38 -41.97 -12.55
CA ASN A 478 8.08 -40.53 -12.71
C ASN A 478 9.01 -39.65 -11.86
N HIS A 479 9.08 -38.37 -12.24
CA HIS A 479 9.63 -37.32 -11.38
C HIS A 479 8.48 -36.68 -10.59
N LEU A 480 8.68 -36.36 -9.32
CA LEU A 480 7.67 -35.86 -8.39
C LEU A 480 8.32 -34.87 -7.41
N HIS A 481 7.60 -33.82 -6.97
CA HIS A 481 8.07 -32.91 -5.91
C HIS A 481 9.49 -32.36 -6.13
N GLY A 482 9.83 -31.97 -7.36
CA GLY A 482 11.15 -31.47 -7.71
C GLY A 482 12.32 -32.47 -7.73
N GLY A 483 12.14 -33.73 -7.29
CA GLY A 483 13.11 -34.81 -7.54
C GLY A 483 13.61 -35.56 -6.30
N VAL A 484 14.79 -36.17 -6.40
CA VAL A 484 15.42 -36.94 -5.31
C VAL A 484 15.84 -36.01 -4.18
N LYS A 485 16.49 -34.90 -4.53
CA LYS A 485 16.81 -33.77 -3.66
C LYS A 485 15.97 -32.54 -4.08
N GLY A 486 14.67 -32.60 -3.77
CA GLY A 486 13.76 -31.48 -3.95
C GLY A 486 14.09 -30.29 -3.03
N PHE A 487 13.26 -29.26 -3.12
CA PHE A 487 13.39 -28.07 -2.27
C PHE A 487 13.07 -28.35 -0.80
N ASP A 488 12.45 -29.51 -0.51
CA ASP A 488 12.24 -30.06 0.82
C ASP A 488 13.54 -30.51 1.53
N LYS A 489 14.62 -30.73 0.76
CA LYS A 489 15.91 -31.26 1.24
C LYS A 489 17.07 -30.29 1.07
N VAL A 490 16.79 -28.99 1.14
CA VAL A 490 17.79 -27.93 1.12
C VAL A 490 17.60 -26.97 2.28
N LEU A 491 18.71 -26.40 2.75
CA LEU A 491 18.71 -25.32 3.71
C LEU A 491 18.48 -24.00 2.96
N TRP A 492 17.36 -23.35 3.21
CA TRP A 492 17.03 -22.06 2.63
C TRP A 492 17.76 -20.94 3.39
N ASN A 493 18.23 -19.95 2.65
CA ASN A 493 18.66 -18.68 3.23
C ASN A 493 17.41 -17.97 3.77
N TYR A 494 17.51 -17.30 4.91
CA TYR A 494 16.37 -16.61 5.52
C TYR A 494 16.66 -15.13 5.77
N HIS A 495 15.59 -14.36 5.88
CA HIS A 495 15.60 -12.97 6.30
C HIS A 495 14.25 -12.64 6.97
N VAL A 496 14.27 -11.93 8.10
CA VAL A 496 13.07 -11.45 8.78
C VAL A 496 12.84 -9.97 8.48
N LYS A 497 11.72 -9.67 7.83
CA LYS A 497 11.29 -8.31 7.47
C LYS A 497 10.03 -7.92 8.24
N GLY A 498 10.20 -7.41 9.46
CA GLY A 498 9.08 -7.12 10.36
C GLY A 498 8.40 -8.42 10.80
N SER A 499 7.12 -8.60 10.48
CA SER A 499 6.39 -9.86 10.67
C SER A 499 6.67 -10.91 9.58
N GLN A 500 7.36 -10.58 8.49
CA GLN A 500 7.49 -11.48 7.35
C GLN A 500 8.76 -12.33 7.43
N LEU A 501 8.65 -13.64 7.25
CA LEU A 501 9.79 -14.53 7.01
C LEU A 501 9.99 -14.68 5.51
N VAL A 502 11.09 -14.17 4.98
CA VAL A 502 11.47 -14.33 3.58
C VAL A 502 12.54 -15.43 3.49
N LEU A 503 12.20 -16.55 2.86
CA LEU A 503 13.13 -17.63 2.55
C LEU A 503 13.55 -17.55 1.08
N THR A 504 14.84 -17.72 0.78
CA THR A 504 15.38 -17.77 -0.58
C THR A 504 16.24 -18.98 -0.84
N TYR A 505 16.13 -19.54 -2.05
CA TYR A 505 16.97 -20.64 -2.52
C TYR A 505 17.31 -20.44 -4.00
N LEU A 506 18.60 -20.52 -4.33
CA LEU A 506 19.07 -20.55 -5.71
C LEU A 506 19.27 -22.00 -6.13
N SER A 507 18.34 -22.49 -6.95
CA SER A 507 18.42 -23.79 -7.60
C SER A 507 19.26 -23.64 -8.87
N PRO A 508 20.48 -24.20 -8.98
CA PRO A 508 21.35 -23.99 -10.15
C PRO A 508 20.84 -24.70 -11.41
N ASP A 509 21.36 -24.29 -12.58
CA ASP A 509 21.11 -24.97 -13.86
C ASP A 509 21.42 -26.48 -13.78
N LEU A 510 20.50 -27.29 -14.31
CA LEU A 510 20.48 -28.75 -14.28
C LEU A 510 20.30 -29.41 -12.90
N GLU A 511 19.96 -28.67 -11.84
CA GLU A 511 19.53 -29.29 -10.58
C GLU A 511 18.31 -30.20 -10.81
N GLU A 512 18.43 -31.46 -10.39
CA GLU A 512 17.46 -32.54 -10.63
C GLU A 512 17.09 -32.77 -12.12
N GLY A 513 17.84 -32.17 -13.04
CA GLY A 513 17.69 -32.20 -14.50
C GLY A 513 17.01 -30.98 -15.14
N TYR A 514 16.59 -29.97 -14.35
CA TYR A 514 15.85 -28.81 -14.86
C TYR A 514 16.77 -27.73 -15.46
N PRO A 515 16.48 -27.16 -16.64
CA PRO A 515 17.26 -26.07 -17.21
C PRO A 515 17.13 -24.76 -16.41
N GLY A 516 18.15 -23.92 -16.52
CA GLY A 516 18.21 -22.57 -15.94
C GLY A 516 18.46 -22.58 -14.44
N ASP A 517 19.21 -21.59 -13.98
CA ASP A 517 19.26 -21.23 -12.58
C ASP A 517 17.91 -20.60 -12.21
N VAL A 518 17.37 -20.94 -11.04
CA VAL A 518 16.11 -20.40 -10.54
C VAL A 518 16.31 -19.90 -9.12
N LEU A 519 16.23 -18.58 -8.94
CA LEU A 519 16.09 -17.99 -7.61
C LEU A 519 14.61 -18.07 -7.22
N VAL A 520 14.32 -18.87 -6.19
CA VAL A 520 12.99 -18.97 -5.59
C VAL A 520 12.98 -18.19 -4.28
N THR A 521 11.91 -17.43 -4.07
CA THR A 521 11.61 -16.72 -2.83
C THR A 521 10.25 -17.17 -2.33
N VAL A 522 10.16 -17.52 -1.05
CA VAL A 522 8.91 -17.84 -0.35
C VAL A 522 8.78 -16.92 0.85
N THR A 523 7.74 -16.09 0.88
CA THR A 523 7.46 -15.22 2.02
C THR A 523 6.31 -15.78 2.83
N PHE A 524 6.50 -15.97 4.13
CA PHE A 524 5.45 -16.36 5.08
C PHE A 524 5.09 -15.19 6.00
N GLU A 525 3.80 -15.01 6.26
CA GLU A 525 3.31 -14.03 7.25
C GLU A 525 2.05 -14.57 7.94
N LEU A 526 2.03 -14.56 9.28
CA LEU A 526 0.79 -14.69 10.06
C LEU A 526 0.22 -13.30 10.33
N THR A 527 -1.07 -13.10 10.06
CA THR A 527 -1.77 -11.86 10.38
C THR A 527 -2.63 -11.98 11.65
N GLU A 528 -2.99 -10.84 12.24
CA GLU A 528 -4.00 -10.76 13.31
C GLU A 528 -5.41 -11.25 12.87
N ALA A 529 -5.64 -11.45 11.57
CA ALA A 529 -6.88 -12.05 11.07
C ALA A 529 -6.98 -13.57 11.29
N ASN A 530 -5.87 -14.26 11.63
CA ASN A 530 -5.63 -15.72 11.47
C ASN A 530 -5.34 -16.15 10.02
N GLU A 531 -4.88 -15.25 9.16
CA GLU A 531 -4.42 -15.62 7.81
C GLU A 531 -2.94 -16.00 7.88
N LEU A 532 -2.59 -17.20 7.41
CA LEU A 532 -1.22 -17.53 7.03
C LEU A 532 -1.07 -17.26 5.54
N ARG A 533 -0.39 -16.16 5.20
CA ARG A 533 -0.08 -15.79 3.82
C ARG A 533 1.23 -16.46 3.40
N ILE A 534 1.26 -17.00 2.19
CA ILE A 534 2.45 -17.62 1.60
C ILE A 534 2.61 -17.11 0.16
N ASP A 535 3.53 -16.19 -0.06
CA ASP A 535 3.81 -15.62 -1.38
C ASP A 535 4.98 -16.35 -2.03
N TYR A 536 4.75 -16.91 -3.21
CA TYR A 536 5.77 -17.57 -4.02
C TYR A 536 6.24 -16.66 -5.15
N ARG A 537 7.55 -16.48 -5.29
CA ARG A 537 8.18 -15.81 -6.43
C ARG A 537 9.32 -16.67 -6.98
N ALA A 538 9.49 -16.67 -8.29
CA ALA A 538 10.62 -17.35 -8.94
C ALA A 538 11.11 -16.52 -10.12
N ALA A 539 12.43 -16.39 -10.26
CA ALA A 539 13.10 -15.80 -11.42
C ALA A 539 14.08 -16.83 -12.00
N ALA A 540 14.07 -17.03 -13.32
CA ALA A 540 14.80 -18.09 -13.98
C ALA A 540 15.74 -17.54 -15.07
N SER A 541 17.00 -18.01 -15.12
CA SER A 541 17.99 -17.57 -16.14
C SER A 541 17.74 -18.16 -17.53
N LYS A 542 16.87 -19.18 -17.63
CA LYS A 542 16.43 -19.83 -18.88
C LYS A 542 14.95 -20.25 -18.73
N PRO A 543 14.19 -20.43 -19.83
CA PRO A 543 12.88 -21.07 -19.77
C PRO A 543 12.95 -22.43 -19.05
N THR A 544 12.11 -22.64 -18.05
CA THR A 544 12.03 -23.88 -17.26
C THR A 544 10.62 -24.06 -16.68
N PRO A 545 10.15 -25.31 -16.47
CA PRO A 545 8.92 -25.56 -15.73
C PRO A 545 9.00 -25.06 -14.29
N ILE A 546 7.95 -24.38 -13.82
CA ILE A 546 7.78 -23.97 -12.42
C ILE A 546 6.31 -24.07 -11.99
N ASN A 547 6.06 -24.70 -10.84
CA ASN A 547 4.76 -24.78 -10.16
C ASN A 547 5.02 -25.07 -8.67
N LEU A 548 4.97 -24.02 -7.83
CA LEU A 548 5.35 -24.08 -6.41
C LEU A 548 4.11 -24.23 -5.52
N THR A 549 4.22 -25.03 -4.45
CA THR A 549 3.20 -25.18 -3.39
C THR A 549 3.87 -25.56 -2.07
N ASN A 550 3.18 -25.32 -0.96
CA ASN A 550 3.45 -25.97 0.32
C ASN A 550 2.76 -27.34 0.37
N HIS A 551 3.35 -28.31 1.07
CA HIS A 551 2.83 -29.67 1.19
C HIS A 551 2.48 -30.04 2.66
N SER A 552 1.80 -29.15 3.36
CA SER A 552 1.23 -29.42 4.69
C SER A 552 0.08 -30.43 4.62
N TYR A 553 0.09 -31.43 5.51
CA TYR A 553 -1.10 -32.26 5.75
C TYR A 553 -1.80 -31.77 7.02
N PHE A 554 -3.10 -31.53 6.91
CA PHE A 554 -3.96 -30.98 7.94
C PHE A 554 -4.82 -32.05 8.60
N ASN A 555 -5.00 -31.94 9.91
CA ASN A 555 -5.98 -32.65 10.72
C ASN A 555 -6.65 -31.66 11.69
N LEU A 556 -7.80 -31.11 11.27
CA LEU A 556 -8.55 -30.11 12.04
C LEU A 556 -9.21 -30.66 13.33
N ALA A 557 -9.20 -31.98 13.53
CA ALA A 557 -9.69 -32.61 14.76
C ALA A 557 -8.63 -32.58 15.89
N ALA A 558 -7.34 -32.74 15.55
CA ALA A 558 -6.13 -32.61 16.37
C ALA A 558 -6.01 -33.37 17.72
N ARG A 559 -7.07 -34.02 18.23
CA ARG A 559 -7.13 -34.74 19.53
C ARG A 559 -6.28 -36.02 19.60
N ARG A 560 -4.97 -35.90 19.37
CA ARG A 560 -3.98 -36.94 19.01
C ARG A 560 -4.15 -37.42 17.56
N LEU A 561 -3.15 -37.11 16.73
CA LEU A 561 -3.15 -37.18 15.25
C LEU A 561 -3.27 -38.60 14.62
N GLY A 562 -3.73 -39.63 15.34
CA GLY A 562 -3.75 -41.04 14.90
C GLY A 562 -5.10 -41.76 14.87
N ASP A 563 -6.12 -41.26 15.58
CA ASP A 563 -7.40 -41.98 15.76
C ASP A 563 -8.59 -41.33 15.03
N VAL A 564 -8.35 -40.75 13.84
CA VAL A 564 -9.44 -40.47 12.88
C VAL A 564 -9.86 -41.78 12.19
N ILE A 565 -10.29 -42.76 13.00
CA ILE A 565 -10.98 -43.97 12.52
C ILE A 565 -12.46 -43.61 12.29
N ASN A 566 -12.68 -42.75 11.31
CA ASN A 566 -13.76 -43.00 10.39
C ASN A 566 -13.13 -43.07 9.01
N ARG A 567 -13.42 -44.16 8.30
CA ARG A 567 -13.12 -44.26 6.86
C ARG A 567 -13.63 -42.97 6.18
N VAL A 568 -13.06 -42.63 5.03
CA VAL A 568 -13.65 -41.63 4.12
C VAL A 568 -14.39 -42.33 2.96
N PRO A 569 -15.50 -43.09 3.18
CA PRO A 569 -16.33 -43.61 2.11
C PRO A 569 -17.34 -42.53 1.75
N ASN A 570 -16.89 -41.56 0.95
CA ASN A 570 -17.59 -40.34 0.55
C ASN A 570 -17.74 -39.29 1.67
N ALA A 571 -17.55 -38.02 1.28
CA ALA A 571 -17.67 -36.87 2.17
C ALA A 571 -19.10 -36.72 2.73
N LYS A 572 -19.29 -37.04 4.02
CA LYS A 572 -20.52 -36.79 4.79
C LYS A 572 -20.29 -36.14 6.16
N GLY A 573 -19.06 -35.71 6.45
CA GLY A 573 -18.68 -35.04 7.72
C GLY A 573 -17.89 -33.73 7.57
N PHE A 574 -17.55 -33.35 6.34
CA PHE A 574 -16.90 -32.09 5.99
C PHE A 574 -17.73 -31.40 4.91
N ASP A 575 -18.06 -30.13 5.13
CA ASP A 575 -18.89 -29.31 4.25
C ASP A 575 -17.99 -28.63 3.19
N PHE A 576 -17.68 -29.33 2.10
CA PHE A 576 -16.81 -28.82 1.04
C PHE A 576 -17.61 -28.02 -0.01
N ASN A 577 -17.63 -26.70 0.14
CA ASN A 577 -18.11 -25.81 -0.91
C ASN A 577 -16.98 -25.50 -1.90
N TYR A 578 -17.18 -25.85 -3.17
CA TYR A 578 -16.29 -25.48 -4.27
C TYR A 578 -16.97 -24.41 -5.12
N CYS A 579 -16.37 -23.23 -5.20
CA CYS A 579 -16.70 -22.23 -6.22
C CYS A 579 -15.47 -22.10 -7.14
N ILE A 580 -15.61 -22.52 -8.41
CA ILE A 580 -14.59 -22.26 -9.43
C ILE A 580 -15.18 -21.29 -10.45
N SER A 581 -14.92 -19.99 -10.23
CA SER A 581 -15.16 -18.94 -11.21
C SER A 581 -14.38 -17.67 -10.84
N ASN A 582 -13.08 -17.63 -11.12
CA ASN A 582 -12.30 -16.39 -11.13
C ASN A 582 -11.65 -16.18 -12.51
N PRO A 583 -11.69 -14.96 -13.07
CA PRO A 583 -10.81 -14.57 -14.17
C PRO A 583 -9.33 -14.62 -13.75
N PRO A 584 -8.38 -14.67 -14.71
CA PRO A 584 -6.96 -14.56 -14.41
C PRO A 584 -6.65 -13.26 -13.65
N GLY A 585 -5.96 -13.36 -12.50
CA GLY A 585 -5.44 -12.19 -11.77
C GLY A 585 -6.22 -11.73 -10.53
N GLN A 586 -7.22 -12.47 -10.05
CA GLN A 586 -7.88 -12.20 -8.75
C GLN A 586 -7.76 -13.39 -7.79
N MET A 587 -7.40 -13.12 -6.53
CA MET A 587 -7.48 -14.10 -5.44
C MET A 587 -8.93 -14.55 -5.25
N GLY A 588 -9.19 -15.86 -5.38
CA GLY A 588 -10.49 -16.47 -5.14
C GLY A 588 -10.46 -17.39 -3.93
N LEU A 589 -11.58 -17.51 -3.21
CA LEU A 589 -11.78 -18.61 -2.26
C LEU A 589 -11.94 -19.92 -3.05
N VAL A 590 -10.95 -20.81 -2.98
CA VAL A 590 -10.94 -22.05 -3.76
C VAL A 590 -11.47 -23.25 -2.96
N MET A 591 -11.23 -23.27 -1.65
CA MET A 591 -11.63 -24.39 -0.80
C MET A 591 -11.94 -23.94 0.64
N ARG A 592 -12.98 -24.54 1.23
CA ARG A 592 -13.27 -24.48 2.67
C ARG A 592 -13.38 -25.88 3.24
N ALA A 593 -12.74 -26.13 4.37
CA ALA A 593 -12.91 -27.32 5.19
C ALA A 593 -13.16 -26.91 6.64
N VAL A 594 -14.14 -27.51 7.31
CA VAL A 594 -14.43 -27.28 8.73
C VAL A 594 -14.63 -28.63 9.39
N HIS A 595 -14.02 -28.86 10.56
CA HIS A 595 -14.31 -30.03 11.39
C HIS A 595 -15.35 -29.63 12.46
N PRO A 596 -16.64 -29.97 12.30
CA PRO A 596 -17.70 -29.40 13.14
C PRO A 596 -17.55 -29.63 14.66
N PRO A 597 -17.08 -30.80 15.15
CA PRO A 597 -16.90 -31.02 16.59
C PRO A 597 -15.84 -30.14 17.26
N SER A 598 -14.77 -29.75 16.56
CA SER A 598 -13.77 -28.80 17.09
C SER A 598 -14.07 -27.35 16.70
N GLY A 599 -14.85 -27.12 15.63
CA GLY A 599 -15.09 -25.80 15.05
C GLY A 599 -13.91 -25.22 14.28
N ARG A 600 -12.76 -25.90 14.26
CA ARG A 600 -11.59 -25.46 13.50
C ARG A 600 -11.90 -25.54 12.01
N GLY A 601 -11.65 -24.44 11.32
CA GLY A 601 -11.84 -24.28 9.88
C GLY A 601 -10.55 -23.88 9.18
N LEU A 602 -10.44 -24.28 7.91
CA LEU A 602 -9.40 -23.89 6.96
C LEU A 602 -10.10 -23.34 5.72
N GLU A 603 -9.77 -22.10 5.35
CA GLU A 603 -10.20 -21.45 4.12
C GLU A 603 -8.95 -21.17 3.29
N LEU A 604 -8.90 -21.69 2.06
CA LEU A 604 -7.79 -21.49 1.14
C LEU A 604 -8.21 -20.52 0.04
N HIS A 605 -7.54 -19.37 0.02
CA HIS A 605 -7.60 -18.42 -1.08
C HIS A 605 -6.36 -18.58 -1.96
N CYS A 606 -6.53 -18.56 -3.28
CA CYS A 606 -5.43 -18.71 -4.23
C CYS A 606 -5.69 -17.90 -5.50
N ASP A 607 -4.61 -17.51 -6.17
CA ASP A 607 -4.59 -16.84 -7.48
C ASP A 607 -4.43 -17.84 -8.65
N GLN A 608 -4.02 -19.09 -8.37
CA GLN A 608 -3.88 -20.14 -9.37
C GLN A 608 -5.22 -20.77 -9.75
N PRO A 609 -5.42 -21.16 -11.03
CA PRO A 609 -6.70 -21.67 -11.53
C PRO A 609 -7.05 -23.09 -11.07
N GLY A 610 -6.20 -23.77 -10.29
CA GLY A 610 -6.40 -25.15 -9.89
C GLY A 610 -5.86 -25.49 -8.50
N VAL A 611 -6.52 -26.45 -7.86
CA VAL A 611 -6.14 -27.04 -6.58
C VAL A 611 -6.37 -28.56 -6.64
N GLN A 612 -5.47 -29.34 -6.04
CA GLN A 612 -5.63 -30.78 -5.82
C GLN A 612 -5.73 -31.09 -4.32
N PHE A 613 -6.45 -32.16 -3.97
CA PHE A 613 -6.71 -32.58 -2.60
C PHE A 613 -6.35 -34.06 -2.42
N TYR A 614 -5.61 -34.37 -1.35
CA TYR A 614 -5.03 -35.69 -1.10
C TYR A 614 -5.37 -36.21 0.29
N THR A 615 -6.06 -37.35 0.38
CA THR A 615 -6.48 -38.00 1.65
C THR A 615 -5.38 -38.80 2.34
N GLY A 616 -4.14 -38.31 2.39
CA GLY A 616 -3.05 -38.97 3.11
C GLY A 616 -2.62 -40.34 2.55
N ASN A 617 -2.87 -40.59 1.25
CA ASN A 617 -2.63 -41.90 0.61
C ASN A 617 -1.14 -42.29 0.50
N ALA A 618 -0.22 -41.37 0.78
CA ALA A 618 1.23 -41.60 0.79
C ALA A 618 1.76 -42.22 2.09
N LEU A 619 0.92 -42.34 3.12
CA LEU A 619 1.25 -43.04 4.37
C LEU A 619 1.05 -44.56 4.17
N PRO A 620 1.95 -45.44 4.64
CA PRO A 620 1.87 -46.87 4.36
C PRO A 620 0.64 -47.55 4.95
N GLU A 621 0.34 -48.75 4.44
CA GLU A 621 -0.74 -49.59 4.91
C GLU A 621 -0.18 -50.62 5.90
N GLY A 622 -0.16 -50.25 7.19
CA GLY A 622 0.33 -51.10 8.29
C GLY A 622 1.46 -50.48 9.12
N ASP A 623 2.25 -49.57 8.54
CA ASP A 623 3.34 -48.89 9.27
C ASP A 623 2.85 -47.60 9.95
N GLU A 624 3.31 -47.39 11.19
CA GLU A 624 2.97 -46.23 12.02
C GLU A 624 4.12 -45.22 12.05
N ILE A 625 3.99 -44.10 11.34
CA ILE A 625 4.99 -43.01 11.42
C ILE A 625 4.82 -42.27 12.75
N ARG A 626 5.87 -42.25 13.57
CA ARG A 626 5.91 -41.49 14.83
C ARG A 626 6.19 -40.01 14.56
N GLY A 627 5.14 -39.22 14.60
CA GLY A 627 5.18 -37.76 14.44
C GLY A 627 5.35 -37.00 15.76
N LYS A 628 5.15 -35.68 15.67
CA LYS A 628 5.30 -34.74 16.79
C LYS A 628 4.51 -35.15 18.04
N SER A 629 5.07 -34.88 19.23
CA SER A 629 4.55 -35.23 20.55
C SER A 629 4.16 -36.71 20.71
N GLY A 630 4.87 -37.61 20.03
CA GLY A 630 4.61 -39.05 20.06
C GLY A 630 3.33 -39.49 19.32
N ALA A 631 2.77 -38.62 18.48
CA ALA A 631 1.63 -38.96 17.63
C ALA A 631 1.96 -40.10 16.65
N ILE A 632 0.94 -40.86 16.28
CA ILE A 632 1.03 -41.91 15.26
C ILE A 632 0.28 -41.42 14.01
N TYR A 633 0.97 -41.25 12.88
CA TYR A 633 0.36 -40.86 11.62
C TYR A 633 0.01 -42.11 10.80
N ARG A 634 -1.27 -42.24 10.45
CA ARG A 634 -1.83 -43.36 9.68
C ARG A 634 -2.45 -42.89 8.37
N LYS A 635 -2.46 -43.75 7.36
CA LYS A 635 -3.18 -43.57 6.10
C LYS A 635 -4.62 -43.07 6.34
N HIS A 636 -5.00 -42.00 5.64
CA HIS A 636 -6.28 -41.26 5.81
C HIS A 636 -6.48 -40.47 7.11
N GLY A 637 -5.49 -40.39 8.02
CA GLY A 637 -5.56 -39.60 9.25
C GLY A 637 -5.39 -38.07 9.09
N ALA A 638 -5.02 -37.61 7.90
CA ALA A 638 -4.84 -36.20 7.55
C ALA A 638 -5.05 -35.98 6.03
N PHE A 639 -5.21 -34.72 5.60
CA PHE A 639 -5.35 -34.35 4.19
C PHE A 639 -4.35 -33.27 3.76
N CYS A 640 -3.79 -33.35 2.55
CA CYS A 640 -2.96 -32.30 1.96
C CYS A 640 -3.71 -31.55 0.85
N ILE A 641 -3.35 -30.29 0.63
CA ILE A 641 -3.84 -29.45 -0.46
C ILE A 641 -2.64 -28.94 -1.26
N GLU A 642 -2.65 -29.13 -2.57
CA GLU A 642 -1.65 -28.57 -3.48
C GLU A 642 -2.30 -27.53 -4.40
N THR A 643 -1.71 -26.34 -4.52
CA THR A 643 -2.09 -25.38 -5.55
C THR A 643 -1.40 -25.73 -6.87
N GLN A 644 -2.08 -25.51 -7.99
CA GLN A 644 -1.54 -25.82 -9.31
C GLN A 644 -2.01 -24.84 -10.39
N LYS A 645 -1.08 -24.44 -11.25
CA LYS A 645 -1.42 -23.88 -12.56
C LYS A 645 -1.76 -25.05 -13.50
N TYR A 646 -3.01 -25.16 -13.95
CA TYR A 646 -3.35 -26.13 -15.00
C TYR A 646 -2.52 -25.82 -16.25
N PRO A 647 -1.65 -26.74 -16.72
CA PRO A 647 -0.91 -26.53 -17.95
C PRO A 647 -1.74 -27.06 -19.12
N ASP A 648 -2.35 -26.15 -19.89
CA ASP A 648 -3.00 -26.48 -21.17
C ASP A 648 -2.05 -27.16 -22.18
N ALA A 649 -0.74 -27.19 -21.88
CA ALA A 649 0.32 -27.73 -22.73
C ALA A 649 0.95 -29.07 -22.26
N VAL A 650 0.62 -29.64 -21.08
CA VAL A 650 1.43 -30.75 -20.51
C VAL A 650 0.68 -32.06 -20.26
N ASN A 651 -0.63 -32.08 -19.97
CA ASN A 651 -1.44 -33.31 -20.05
C ASN A 651 -2.96 -33.03 -20.02
N GLN A 652 -3.65 -33.30 -21.13
CA GLN A 652 -5.12 -33.39 -21.14
C GLN A 652 -5.56 -34.72 -20.55
N ASN A 653 -6.26 -34.71 -19.41
CA ASN A 653 -7.36 -35.63 -19.00
C ASN A 653 -7.50 -35.72 -17.47
N ASN A 654 -8.50 -35.03 -16.89
CA ASN A 654 -9.52 -35.61 -16.01
C ASN A 654 -10.39 -34.50 -15.35
N LYS A 655 -11.69 -34.77 -15.18
CA LYS A 655 -12.70 -33.90 -14.53
C LYS A 655 -13.31 -34.66 -13.34
N HIS A 656 -13.72 -33.99 -12.25
CA HIS A 656 -14.91 -34.39 -11.48
C HIS A 656 -15.47 -33.27 -10.56
N ARG A 657 -16.70 -33.50 -10.04
CA ARG A 657 -17.65 -32.52 -9.47
C ARG A 657 -17.68 -32.49 -7.93
N ALA A 658 -18.25 -31.42 -7.38
CA ALA A 658 -18.57 -31.23 -5.96
C ALA A 658 -20.07 -31.07 -5.65
N VAL A 659 -20.48 -31.32 -4.40
CA VAL A 659 -21.84 -31.11 -3.83
C VAL A 659 -21.71 -30.71 -2.34
N SER A 660 -22.65 -29.90 -1.82
CA SER A 660 -22.60 -29.19 -0.52
C SER A 660 -23.70 -29.57 0.49
N THR A 661 -23.66 -28.96 1.70
CA THR A 661 -24.69 -28.72 2.75
C THR A 661 -24.41 -29.38 4.12
N GLY A 662 -24.63 -28.75 5.30
CA GLY A 662 -24.98 -27.35 5.62
C GLY A 662 -25.45 -27.10 7.09
N LYS A 663 -24.95 -26.02 7.74
CA LYS A 663 -25.52 -25.19 8.85
C LYS A 663 -25.44 -25.56 10.38
N ARG A 664 -24.95 -24.54 11.14
CA ARG A 664 -25.35 -24.00 12.50
C ARG A 664 -25.00 -24.76 13.82
N GLN A 665 -24.93 -24.14 15.02
CA GLN A 665 -24.29 -22.90 15.56
C GLN A 665 -24.55 -22.76 17.10
N ARG A 666 -23.63 -22.11 17.87
CA ARG A 666 -23.66 -21.59 19.30
C ARG A 666 -22.60 -22.31 20.21
N ALA A 667 -21.60 -21.71 20.89
CA ALA A 667 -21.41 -20.47 21.70
C ALA A 667 -21.84 -20.63 23.18
N VAL A 668 -21.17 -20.13 24.26
CA VAL A 668 -20.17 -19.02 24.46
C VAL A 668 -19.27 -19.25 25.73
N HIS A 669 -18.25 -18.39 25.98
CA HIS A 669 -17.46 -18.11 27.24
C HIS A 669 -16.25 -19.00 27.64
N SER A 670 -15.18 -18.54 28.33
CA SER A 670 -14.41 -17.25 28.39
C SER A 670 -13.27 -17.36 29.44
N GLY A 671 -12.01 -16.94 29.19
CA GLY A 671 -10.99 -16.97 30.29
C GLY A 671 -9.51 -16.63 30.03
N LYS A 672 -9.17 -15.33 29.92
CA LYS A 672 -7.94 -14.60 30.36
C LYS A 672 -6.49 -15.04 29.98
N MET A 673 -5.59 -14.04 30.01
CA MET A 673 -4.25 -13.98 29.40
C MET A 673 -3.07 -13.93 30.40
N LEU A 674 -1.86 -14.21 29.90
CA LEU A 674 -0.54 -13.69 30.34
C LEU A 674 0.28 -13.38 29.05
N LYS A 675 0.70 -12.13 28.73
CA LYS A 675 1.98 -11.45 29.06
C LYS A 675 3.24 -12.28 28.72
N SER A 676 4.28 -11.81 27.99
CA SER A 676 4.59 -10.57 27.23
C SER A 676 5.82 -10.81 26.31
N CYS A 677 6.08 -10.00 25.27
CA CYS A 677 7.13 -10.24 24.24
C CYS A 677 8.10 -9.04 24.06
N GLU A 678 9.31 -9.28 23.53
CA GLU A 678 10.45 -8.34 23.46
C GLU A 678 10.51 -7.50 22.16
N LYS A 679 11.41 -6.50 22.10
CA LYS A 679 11.50 -5.45 21.05
C LYS A 679 12.69 -5.64 20.10
N SER A 680 12.60 -5.04 18.90
CA SER A 680 13.71 -4.85 17.94
C SER A 680 14.92 -4.17 18.60
N ALA A 681 16.13 -4.52 18.14
CA ALA A 681 17.39 -4.05 18.69
C ALA A 681 17.99 -2.86 17.90
N VAL A 682 17.55 -2.64 16.66
CA VAL A 682 17.90 -1.43 15.90
C VAL A 682 17.35 -0.19 16.58
N GLU A 683 18.26 0.76 16.86
CA GLU A 683 17.90 2.11 17.33
C GLU A 683 18.02 3.11 16.17
N LEU A 684 17.21 4.17 16.20
CA LEU A 684 17.34 5.35 15.34
C LEU A 684 17.48 6.60 16.23
N LYS A 685 18.52 7.39 16.00
CA LYS A 685 18.81 8.63 16.74
C LYS A 685 18.92 9.82 15.78
N THR A 686 18.43 10.98 16.22
CA THR A 686 18.51 12.25 15.48
C THR A 686 19.52 13.17 16.16
N SER A 687 20.34 13.86 15.37
CA SER A 687 21.36 14.81 15.81
C SER A 687 21.47 16.00 14.84
N ALA A 688 22.17 17.06 15.24
CA ALA A 688 22.51 18.15 14.33
C ALA A 688 23.69 17.74 13.43
N PHE A 689 23.60 18.06 12.13
CA PHE A 689 24.72 17.87 11.18
C PHE A 689 25.45 19.18 10.87
N GLY A 690 24.68 20.26 10.67
CA GLY A 690 25.17 21.59 10.33
C GLY A 690 24.00 22.49 9.97
N SER A 691 24.25 23.66 9.41
CA SER A 691 23.19 24.60 9.01
C SER A 691 23.26 24.98 7.54
N TYR A 692 22.11 25.10 6.91
CA TYR A 692 21.93 25.60 5.55
C TYR A 692 21.32 27.01 5.62
N ARG A 693 21.75 27.93 4.75
CA ARG A 693 21.09 29.23 4.58
C ARG A 693 20.37 29.24 3.25
N ASP A 694 19.05 29.41 3.29
CA ASP A 694 18.23 29.45 2.09
C ASP A 694 18.39 30.76 1.31
N PRO A 695 17.87 30.87 0.06
CA PRO A 695 17.99 32.08 -0.75
C PRO A 695 17.32 33.34 -0.16
N SER A 696 16.44 33.19 0.83
CA SER A 696 15.86 34.33 1.57
C SER A 696 16.75 34.82 2.72
N GLY A 697 17.83 34.09 3.01
CA GLY A 697 18.77 34.38 4.08
C GLY A 697 18.45 33.71 5.41
N VAL A 698 17.37 32.93 5.50
CA VAL A 698 16.98 32.22 6.73
C VAL A 698 17.90 31.02 6.95
N CYS A 699 18.37 30.88 8.19
CA CYS A 699 19.22 29.77 8.61
C CYS A 699 18.35 28.60 9.06
N GLN A 700 18.49 27.44 8.41
CA GLN A 700 17.74 26.23 8.68
C GLN A 700 18.69 25.11 9.16
N GLN A 701 18.23 24.32 10.12
CA GLN A 701 19.03 23.24 10.70
C GLN A 701 19.00 22.00 9.78
N VAL A 702 20.18 21.49 9.43
CA VAL A 702 20.32 20.16 8.81
C VAL A 702 20.52 19.13 9.92
N HIS A 703 19.72 18.07 9.86
CA HIS A 703 19.70 16.99 10.83
C HIS A 703 20.32 15.72 10.24
N LYS A 704 21.04 14.97 11.09
CA LYS A 704 21.55 13.63 10.80
C LYS A 704 20.78 12.58 11.59
N PHE A 705 20.41 11.51 10.91
CA PHE A 705 19.65 10.37 11.39
C PHE A 705 20.54 9.15 11.31
N THR A 706 20.89 8.60 12.48
CA THR A 706 21.83 7.48 12.62
C THR A 706 21.05 6.25 13.09
N TRP A 707 20.99 5.21 12.26
CA TRP A 707 20.59 3.87 12.69
C TRP A 707 21.78 3.13 13.25
N THR A 708 21.59 2.40 14.33
CA THR A 708 22.60 1.47 14.87
C THR A 708 21.95 0.09 15.06
N ASN A 709 22.52 -0.92 14.42
CA ASN A 709 22.23 -2.33 14.66
C ASN A 709 23.35 -2.94 15.52
N PRO A 710 23.18 -3.04 16.85
CA PRO A 710 24.23 -3.54 17.74
C PRO A 710 24.56 -5.01 17.46
N ASN A 711 23.57 -5.82 17.09
CA ASN A 711 23.72 -7.26 16.83
C ASN A 711 24.58 -7.58 15.59
N LYS A 712 24.74 -6.61 14.68
CA LYS A 712 25.53 -6.75 13.45
C LYS A 712 26.66 -5.72 13.35
N GLN A 713 26.93 -4.95 14.42
CA GLN A 713 27.93 -3.87 14.45
C GLN A 713 27.82 -2.92 13.23
N THR A 714 26.59 -2.57 12.85
CA THR A 714 26.30 -1.84 11.62
C THR A 714 25.67 -0.50 11.92
N THR A 715 26.16 0.56 11.28
CA THR A 715 25.65 1.92 11.43
C THR A 715 25.35 2.51 10.06
N VAL A 716 24.19 3.13 9.90
CA VAL A 716 23.80 3.85 8.67
C VAL A 716 23.42 5.27 9.04
N GLU A 717 23.87 6.24 8.26
CA GLU A 717 23.59 7.65 8.48
C GLU A 717 22.96 8.31 7.24
N VAL A 718 21.89 9.08 7.47
CA VAL A 718 21.21 9.90 6.46
C VAL A 718 21.07 11.33 6.98
N ILE A 719 21.15 12.33 6.10
CA ILE A 719 20.83 13.73 6.41
C ILE A 719 19.59 14.19 5.63
N ASN A 720 18.81 15.13 6.19
CA ASN A 720 17.63 15.66 5.49
C ASN A 720 17.96 16.67 4.36
N TRP A 721 19.21 17.07 4.20
CA TRP A 721 19.66 17.73 2.97
C TRP A 721 19.79 16.70 1.84
N GLY A 722 19.07 16.89 0.75
CA GLY A 722 19.06 15.98 -0.40
C GLY A 722 18.55 14.57 -0.12
N ALA A 723 17.98 14.31 1.06
CA ALA A 723 17.69 12.96 1.58
C ALA A 723 18.90 12.02 1.37
N THR A 724 20.06 12.46 1.86
CA THR A 724 21.40 11.96 1.47
C THR A 724 21.93 10.93 2.46
N ILE A 725 22.34 9.76 1.97
CA ILE A 725 23.07 8.75 2.74
C ILE A 725 24.52 9.20 2.89
N THR A 726 24.96 9.48 4.11
CA THR A 726 26.31 9.99 4.39
C THR A 726 27.30 8.90 4.82
N SER A 727 26.82 7.80 5.42
CA SER A 727 27.67 6.71 5.94
C SER A 727 26.94 5.36 5.94
N ILE A 728 27.65 4.29 5.59
CA ILE A 728 27.22 2.89 5.80
C ILE A 728 28.43 2.12 6.31
N GLN A 729 28.50 1.93 7.63
CA GLN A 729 29.59 1.25 8.31
C GLN A 729 29.26 -0.22 8.55
N LEU A 730 30.14 -1.12 8.07
CA LEU A 730 29.97 -2.57 8.13
C LEU A 730 31.26 -3.26 8.59
N PRO A 731 31.19 -4.30 9.44
CA PRO A 731 32.34 -5.16 9.69
C PRO A 731 32.75 -5.89 8.39
N ASP A 732 34.02 -6.24 8.29
CA ASP A 732 34.52 -7.26 7.36
C ASP A 732 34.55 -8.65 8.04
N LYS A 733 35.01 -9.68 7.34
CA LYS A 733 35.15 -11.05 7.86
C LYS A 733 36.14 -11.20 9.03
N THR A 734 36.93 -10.17 9.33
CA THR A 734 37.83 -10.10 10.50
C THR A 734 37.25 -9.26 11.65
N GLY A 735 36.08 -8.64 11.45
CA GLY A 735 35.46 -7.71 12.39
C GLY A 735 35.87 -6.25 12.22
N LYS A 736 36.71 -5.90 11.22
CA LYS A 736 37.11 -4.52 10.96
C LYS A 736 35.95 -3.74 10.34
N ILE A 737 35.45 -2.75 11.09
CA ILE A 737 34.38 -1.86 10.62
C ILE A 737 34.98 -0.78 9.72
N GLU A 738 34.41 -0.61 8.53
CA GLU A 738 34.71 0.51 7.64
C GLU A 738 33.42 1.04 7.00
N ASP A 739 33.42 2.32 6.64
CA ASP A 739 32.37 2.92 5.85
C ASP A 739 32.55 2.58 4.36
N ILE A 740 31.52 2.01 3.74
CA ILE A 740 31.55 1.51 2.36
C ILE A 740 30.94 2.49 1.33
N VAL A 741 30.50 3.68 1.73
CA VAL A 741 30.03 4.72 0.79
C VAL A 741 30.92 5.95 0.79
N THR A 742 31.19 6.52 -0.38
CA THR A 742 31.92 7.80 -0.49
C THR A 742 31.00 8.98 -0.19
N GLY A 743 31.51 10.02 0.46
CA GLY A 743 30.76 11.23 0.80
C GLY A 743 31.64 12.27 1.51
N PHE A 744 31.04 13.16 2.28
CA PHE A 744 31.73 14.21 3.03
C PHE A 744 31.41 14.19 4.53
N ASP A 745 32.27 14.84 5.32
CA ASP A 745 32.14 14.93 6.79
C ASP A 745 31.28 16.14 7.22
N SER A 746 31.13 17.16 6.37
CA SER A 746 30.44 18.42 6.69
C SER A 746 29.31 18.78 5.70
N ILE A 747 28.35 19.61 6.13
CA ILE A 747 27.28 20.09 5.25
C ILE A 747 27.80 21.03 4.16
N GLU A 748 28.82 21.84 4.48
CA GLU A 748 29.46 22.79 3.59
C GLU A 748 30.04 22.10 2.34
N GLU A 749 30.54 20.87 2.48
CA GLU A 749 31.03 20.06 1.37
C GLU A 749 29.89 19.48 0.51
N TYR A 750 28.78 19.03 1.11
CA TYR A 750 27.58 18.61 0.35
C TYR A 750 26.90 19.78 -0.39
N LEU A 751 27.03 21.01 0.12
CA LEU A 751 26.60 22.24 -0.53
C LEU A 751 27.56 22.72 -1.64
N GLY A 752 28.80 22.22 -1.64
CA GLY A 752 29.85 22.67 -2.55
C GLY A 752 29.79 22.04 -3.95
N GLU A 753 30.30 22.76 -4.94
CA GLU A 753 30.34 22.35 -6.37
C GLU A 753 31.09 21.02 -6.64
N LYS A 754 31.88 20.54 -5.67
CA LYS A 754 32.59 19.25 -5.76
C LYS A 754 31.67 18.05 -5.48
N ASN A 755 30.48 18.27 -4.93
CA ASN A 755 29.49 17.22 -4.69
C ASN A 755 28.92 16.69 -6.01
N ARG A 756 29.32 15.47 -6.41
CA ARG A 756 28.82 14.76 -7.59
C ARG A 756 27.64 13.85 -7.25
N TYR A 757 26.62 14.42 -6.59
CA TYR A 757 25.42 13.71 -6.12
C TYR A 757 25.67 12.63 -5.05
N TYR A 758 26.76 12.73 -4.28
CA TYR A 758 27.22 11.67 -3.38
C TYR A 758 26.16 11.26 -2.36
N GLY A 759 25.57 10.06 -2.54
CA GLY A 759 24.60 9.50 -1.60
C GLY A 759 23.21 10.12 -1.64
N ALA A 760 22.97 11.11 -2.51
CA ALA A 760 21.76 11.92 -2.52
C ALA A 760 20.57 11.22 -3.18
N THR A 761 19.35 11.60 -2.80
CA THR A 761 18.13 11.24 -3.54
C THR A 761 17.98 12.13 -4.77
N ILE A 762 17.78 11.51 -5.93
CA ILE A 762 17.66 12.20 -7.21
C ILE A 762 16.22 12.33 -7.64
N GLY A 763 15.88 13.49 -8.21
CA GLY A 763 14.57 13.82 -8.75
C GLY A 763 14.53 15.28 -9.22
N ARG A 764 13.51 15.72 -9.96
CA ARG A 764 12.24 15.02 -10.23
C ARG A 764 12.36 13.83 -11.19
N VAL A 765 13.32 13.87 -12.12
CA VAL A 765 13.65 12.77 -13.04
C VAL A 765 15.14 12.47 -12.98
N ALA A 766 15.49 11.26 -12.56
CA ALA A 766 16.84 10.73 -12.56
C ALA A 766 17.38 10.47 -13.97
N ASN A 767 18.71 10.52 -14.09
CA ASN A 767 19.47 10.44 -15.33
C ASN A 767 19.10 11.54 -16.33
N ARG A 768 19.32 11.32 -17.64
CA ARG A 768 19.27 12.36 -18.67
C ARG A 768 17.90 12.49 -19.36
N ILE A 769 17.59 13.71 -19.79
CA ILE A 769 16.54 14.04 -20.77
C ILE A 769 17.19 14.79 -21.94
N ALA A 770 17.00 14.27 -23.15
CA ALA A 770 17.63 14.75 -24.36
C ALA A 770 17.24 16.21 -24.67
N ARG A 771 18.22 17.01 -25.11
CA ARG A 771 18.03 18.43 -25.53
C ARG A 771 17.41 19.33 -24.44
N ALA A 772 17.44 18.87 -23.19
CA ALA A 772 16.77 19.50 -22.05
C ALA A 772 15.29 19.84 -22.32
N SER A 773 14.58 19.04 -23.11
CA SER A 773 13.19 19.34 -23.49
C SER A 773 12.37 18.06 -23.55
N MET A 774 11.07 18.20 -23.31
CA MET A 774 10.12 17.10 -23.26
C MET A 774 8.73 17.57 -23.69
N THR A 775 7.85 16.64 -24.03
CA THR A 775 6.43 16.93 -24.32
C THR A 775 5.55 16.13 -23.37
N VAL A 776 4.63 16.79 -22.68
CA VAL A 776 3.68 16.15 -21.76
C VAL A 776 2.26 16.59 -22.13
N ASP A 777 1.38 15.63 -22.40
CA ASP A 777 0.00 15.84 -22.88
C ASP A 777 -0.11 16.89 -24.02
N GLY A 778 0.83 16.83 -24.97
CA GLY A 778 0.90 17.72 -26.13
C GLY A 778 1.57 19.09 -25.89
N ALA A 779 1.79 19.49 -24.63
CA ALA A 779 2.50 20.71 -24.30
C ALA A 779 4.02 20.47 -24.20
N ARG A 780 4.82 21.32 -24.84
CA ARG A 780 6.28 21.26 -24.80
C ARG A 780 6.83 22.04 -23.62
N TYR A 781 7.76 21.43 -22.88
CA TYR A 781 8.46 22.02 -21.75
C TYR A 781 9.97 22.11 -22.05
N GLN A 782 10.59 23.17 -21.53
CA GLN A 782 12.03 23.39 -21.57
C GLN A 782 12.58 23.31 -20.15
N LEU A 783 13.61 22.51 -19.97
CA LEU A 783 14.31 22.24 -18.72
C LEU A 783 15.69 22.94 -18.75
N ALA A 784 16.35 23.00 -17.60
CA ALA A 784 17.74 23.47 -17.51
C ALA A 784 18.70 22.52 -18.24
N ALA A 785 19.60 23.06 -19.07
CA ALA A 785 20.61 22.27 -19.81
C ALA A 785 21.90 22.12 -18.98
N ASN A 786 21.80 21.50 -17.81
CA ASN A 786 22.88 21.34 -16.84
C ASN A 786 23.92 20.25 -17.24
N ASN A 787 23.74 19.54 -18.35
CA ASN A 787 24.70 18.58 -18.88
C ASN A 787 24.90 18.74 -20.40
N GLY A 788 25.62 19.81 -20.79
CA GLY A 788 25.84 20.15 -22.19
C GLY A 788 24.53 20.57 -22.86
N PRO A 789 24.09 19.94 -23.96
CA PRO A 789 22.79 20.20 -24.55
C PRO A 789 21.63 19.53 -23.77
N ASN A 790 21.92 18.67 -22.79
CA ASN A 790 20.94 17.80 -22.13
C ASN A 790 20.63 18.27 -20.71
N HIS A 791 19.49 17.81 -20.18
CA HIS A 791 19.14 17.93 -18.77
C HIS A 791 19.53 16.64 -18.05
N LEU A 792 19.94 16.72 -16.78
CA LEU A 792 20.48 15.61 -15.98
C LEU A 792 20.03 15.71 -14.51
N HIS A 793 19.63 14.57 -13.93
CA HIS A 793 19.37 14.39 -12.49
C HIS A 793 18.45 15.47 -11.87
N GLY A 794 17.43 15.89 -12.61
CA GLY A 794 16.43 16.86 -12.14
C GLY A 794 16.78 18.33 -12.32
N GLY A 795 18.04 18.72 -12.56
CA GLY A 795 18.41 20.09 -12.95
C GLY A 795 19.55 20.71 -12.13
N GLU A 796 19.60 22.04 -12.10
CA GLU A 796 20.61 22.78 -11.34
C GLU A 796 20.38 22.62 -9.83
N LEU A 797 19.12 22.70 -9.41
CA LEU A 797 18.63 22.47 -8.05
C LEU A 797 17.69 21.25 -8.06
N GLY A 798 18.27 20.07 -8.31
CA GLY A 798 17.57 18.80 -8.18
C GLY A 798 17.24 18.47 -6.72
N PHE A 799 16.54 17.34 -6.53
CA PHE A 799 16.10 16.86 -5.21
C PHE A 799 17.26 16.54 -4.24
N ASP A 800 18.49 16.49 -4.75
CA ASP A 800 19.76 16.36 -4.03
C ASP A 800 20.23 17.66 -3.36
N LYS A 801 19.72 18.82 -3.80
CA LYS A 801 20.13 20.17 -3.34
C LYS A 801 18.99 20.95 -2.69
N VAL A 802 18.09 20.24 -2.01
CA VAL A 802 16.97 20.83 -1.28
C VAL A 802 16.94 20.29 0.15
N LEU A 803 16.43 21.10 1.08
CA LEU A 803 16.14 20.63 2.43
C LEU A 803 14.79 19.91 2.43
N TRP A 804 14.78 18.67 2.90
CA TRP A 804 13.56 17.88 3.06
C TRP A 804 12.99 18.09 4.47
N ASP A 805 11.67 18.27 4.55
CA ASP A 805 10.93 18.16 5.81
C ASP A 805 11.06 16.74 6.34
N HIS A 806 11.14 16.55 7.66
CA HIS A 806 11.42 15.25 8.25
C HIS A 806 10.52 14.91 9.45
N ARG A 807 10.25 13.62 9.64
CA ARG A 807 9.72 13.05 10.88
C ARG A 807 10.20 11.61 11.08
N THR A 808 10.14 11.10 12.30
CA THR A 808 10.46 9.70 12.61
C THR A 808 9.21 8.95 13.10
N ASP A 809 9.09 7.68 12.71
CA ASP A 809 8.05 6.75 13.19
C ASP A 809 8.74 5.44 13.61
N GLY A 810 9.00 5.29 14.91
CA GLY A 810 9.85 4.21 15.43
C GLY A 810 11.26 4.28 14.83
N THR A 811 11.65 3.22 14.11
CA THR A 811 12.94 3.13 13.39
C THR A 811 12.85 3.58 11.92
N ARG A 812 11.77 4.26 11.51
CA ARG A 812 11.63 4.83 10.16
C ARG A 812 11.93 6.32 10.18
N LEU A 813 12.71 6.78 9.21
CA LEU A 813 12.83 8.20 8.86
C LEU A 813 11.94 8.45 7.64
N ILE A 814 11.02 9.40 7.74
CA ILE A 814 10.14 9.83 6.66
C ILE A 814 10.53 11.27 6.29
N LEU A 815 10.91 11.48 5.05
CA LEU A 815 11.30 12.76 4.47
C LEU A 815 10.29 13.17 3.40
N THR A 816 9.90 14.44 3.35
CA THR A 816 8.96 14.99 2.36
C THR A 816 9.50 16.27 1.71
N TYR A 817 9.27 16.42 0.40
CA TYR A 817 9.61 17.62 -0.36
C TYR A 817 8.51 17.96 -1.36
N ASN A 818 8.09 19.22 -1.37
CA ASN A 818 7.12 19.74 -2.33
C ASN A 818 7.88 20.51 -3.43
N SER A 819 8.04 19.88 -4.59
CA SER A 819 8.63 20.46 -5.79
C SER A 819 7.53 21.21 -6.56
N PRO A 820 7.52 22.55 -6.62
CA PRO A 820 6.40 23.32 -7.16
C PRO A 820 6.23 23.18 -8.68
N HIS A 821 5.15 23.75 -9.22
CA HIS A 821 4.96 23.81 -10.67
C HIS A 821 6.06 24.65 -11.33
N LEU A 822 6.66 24.11 -12.39
CA LEU A 822 7.80 24.66 -13.14
C LEU A 822 9.12 24.69 -12.36
N ASP A 823 9.21 24.03 -11.21
CA ASP A 823 10.51 23.71 -10.60
C ASP A 823 11.37 22.94 -11.59
N GLN A 824 12.59 23.44 -11.82
CA GLN A 824 13.54 23.02 -12.87
C GLN A 824 12.95 22.89 -14.30
N GLY A 825 11.78 23.49 -14.56
CA GLY A 825 11.03 23.44 -15.81
C GLY A 825 9.91 22.37 -15.89
N TYR A 826 9.69 21.58 -14.84
CA TYR A 826 8.73 20.46 -14.86
C TYR A 826 7.27 20.89 -14.63
N PRO A 827 6.28 20.40 -15.42
CA PRO A 827 4.86 20.68 -15.18
C PRO A 827 4.35 20.03 -13.89
N GLY A 828 3.26 20.57 -13.33
CA GLY A 828 2.69 20.09 -12.07
C GLY A 828 3.56 20.39 -10.84
N ALA A 829 2.94 20.56 -9.68
CA ALA A 829 3.65 20.39 -8.42
C ALA A 829 3.72 18.89 -8.09
N VAL A 830 4.77 18.46 -7.39
CA VAL A 830 4.98 17.07 -6.95
C VAL A 830 5.32 17.08 -5.47
N LEU A 831 4.49 16.42 -4.67
CA LEU A 831 4.88 16.02 -3.31
C LEU A 831 5.60 14.68 -3.43
N ALA A 832 6.90 14.68 -3.16
CA ALA A 832 7.70 13.48 -3.03
C ALA A 832 7.88 13.12 -1.54
N THR A 833 7.87 11.84 -1.25
CA THR A 833 8.12 11.26 0.08
C THR A 833 9.18 10.17 -0.06
N VAL A 834 10.18 10.18 0.81
CA VAL A 834 11.23 9.16 0.89
C VAL A 834 11.25 8.59 2.30
N THR A 835 11.09 7.28 2.45
CA THR A 835 11.16 6.61 3.76
C THR A 835 12.36 5.69 3.82
N PHE A 836 13.23 5.90 4.80
CA PHE A 836 14.39 5.05 5.07
C PHE A 836 14.14 4.17 6.30
N GLN A 837 14.60 2.92 6.26
CA GLN A 837 14.54 2.00 7.40
C GLN A 837 15.70 0.99 7.37
N LEU A 838 16.40 0.82 8.50
CA LEU A 838 17.28 -0.33 8.76
C LEU A 838 16.55 -1.41 9.58
N THR A 839 16.82 -2.67 9.29
CA THR A 839 16.32 -3.86 10.01
C THR A 839 17.42 -4.55 10.83
N ASP A 840 17.04 -5.38 11.80
CA ASP A 840 17.98 -6.18 12.62
C ASP A 840 18.86 -7.15 11.78
N ASP A 841 18.48 -7.41 10.53
CA ASP A 841 19.19 -8.25 9.56
C ASP A 841 20.12 -7.48 8.61
N ASN A 842 20.29 -6.16 8.77
CA ASN A 842 21.01 -5.27 7.84
C ASN A 842 20.41 -5.18 6.43
N ASP A 843 19.10 -5.35 6.30
CA ASP A 843 18.39 -4.81 5.13
C ASP A 843 18.09 -3.33 5.37
N PHE A 844 18.64 -2.49 4.50
CA PHE A 844 18.40 -1.05 4.46
C PHE A 844 17.48 -0.74 3.27
N ALA A 845 16.26 -0.29 3.57
CA ALA A 845 15.22 -0.05 2.60
C ALA A 845 14.97 1.45 2.38
N ILE A 846 14.69 1.82 1.12
CA ILE A 846 14.25 3.14 0.68
C ILE A 846 12.91 2.97 -0.05
N ASP A 847 11.85 3.62 0.45
CA ASP A 847 10.51 3.66 -0.14
C ASP A 847 10.22 5.08 -0.63
N TYR A 848 10.15 5.27 -1.95
CA TYR A 848 9.82 6.52 -2.60
C TYR A 848 8.35 6.52 -3.01
N LYS A 849 7.64 7.59 -2.68
CA LYS A 849 6.27 7.84 -3.13
C LYS A 849 6.18 9.25 -3.71
N ALA A 850 5.35 9.44 -4.73
CA ALA A 850 5.01 10.78 -5.18
C ALA A 850 3.57 10.89 -5.69
N VAL A 851 2.98 12.06 -5.53
CA VAL A 851 1.69 12.46 -6.14
C VAL A 851 1.87 13.80 -6.84
N THR A 852 1.05 14.09 -7.86
CA THR A 852 1.19 15.31 -8.65
C THR A 852 -0.12 16.03 -8.94
N THR A 853 -0.02 17.33 -9.19
CA THR A 853 -1.15 18.22 -9.47
C THR A 853 -1.43 18.41 -10.96
N ARG A 854 -0.52 18.00 -11.85
CA ARG A 854 -0.67 17.93 -13.32
C ARG A 854 0.23 16.82 -13.84
N SER A 855 -0.10 16.23 -15.00
CA SER A 855 0.75 15.22 -15.65
C SER A 855 2.21 15.68 -15.74
N THR A 856 3.14 14.85 -15.27
CA THR A 856 4.57 15.17 -15.21
C THR A 856 5.43 13.92 -15.11
N PRO A 857 6.62 13.86 -15.72
CA PRO A 857 7.51 12.71 -15.53
C PRO A 857 8.06 12.67 -14.10
N VAL A 858 8.09 11.48 -13.50
CA VAL A 858 8.70 11.22 -12.19
C VAL A 858 9.57 9.97 -12.27
N ASN A 859 10.84 10.10 -11.87
CA ASN A 859 11.79 9.00 -11.79
C ASN A 859 12.75 9.28 -10.63
N LEU A 860 12.53 8.65 -9.47
CA LEU A 860 13.28 8.90 -8.24
C LEU A 860 14.25 7.75 -7.95
N THR A 861 15.46 8.05 -7.51
CA THR A 861 16.48 7.05 -7.14
C THR A 861 17.45 7.60 -6.09
N ASN A 862 18.47 6.83 -5.68
CA ASN A 862 19.54 7.30 -4.80
C ASN A 862 20.92 7.05 -5.43
N HIS A 863 21.76 8.07 -5.44
CA HIS A 863 23.06 8.09 -6.13
C HIS A 863 24.23 7.79 -5.16
N SER A 864 24.06 6.78 -4.31
CA SER A 864 25.14 6.27 -3.45
C SER A 864 26.26 5.63 -4.27
N TYR A 865 27.49 5.96 -3.90
CA TYR A 865 28.72 5.47 -4.50
C TYR A 865 29.37 4.49 -3.53
N PHE A 866 29.36 3.21 -3.88
CA PHE A 866 29.80 2.10 -3.04
C PHE A 866 31.22 1.63 -3.36
N ASN A 867 31.98 1.34 -2.32
CA ASN A 867 33.20 0.53 -2.37
C ASN A 867 33.25 -0.36 -1.11
N LEU A 868 32.98 -1.66 -1.28
CA LEU A 868 32.92 -2.67 -0.22
C LEU A 868 34.29 -3.00 0.40
N ALA A 869 35.37 -2.49 -0.18
CA ALA A 869 36.72 -2.47 0.41
C ALA A 869 36.95 -1.24 1.33
N GLY A 870 35.94 -0.39 1.51
CA GLY A 870 36.02 0.89 2.23
C GLY A 870 36.07 2.08 1.28
N HIS A 871 35.48 3.22 1.66
CA HIS A 871 35.34 4.40 0.80
C HIS A 871 36.66 4.99 0.29
N GLY A 872 37.76 4.82 1.03
CA GLY A 872 39.10 5.27 0.65
C GLY A 872 39.87 4.29 -0.26
N ALA A 873 39.38 3.06 -0.46
CA ALA A 873 40.13 2.01 -1.16
C ALA A 873 40.34 2.27 -2.67
N GLY A 874 39.56 3.20 -3.25
CA GLY A 874 39.68 3.64 -4.64
C GLY A 874 39.68 2.49 -5.65
N TRP A 875 40.42 2.68 -6.76
CA TRP A 875 40.58 1.65 -7.79
C TRP A 875 41.19 0.35 -7.28
N ALA A 876 42.07 0.42 -6.27
CA ALA A 876 42.73 -0.76 -5.72
C ALA A 876 41.71 -1.74 -5.10
N GLY A 877 40.67 -1.24 -4.45
CA GLY A 877 39.52 -2.03 -3.99
C GLY A 877 38.48 -2.28 -5.09
N LEU A 878 38.11 -1.26 -5.88
CA LEU A 878 37.00 -1.38 -6.83
C LEU A 878 37.22 -2.46 -7.89
N LYS A 879 38.46 -2.60 -8.40
CA LYS A 879 38.80 -3.60 -9.42
C LYS A 879 38.52 -5.05 -8.98
N GLU A 880 38.57 -5.31 -7.68
CA GLU A 880 38.38 -6.63 -7.05
C GLU A 880 36.90 -6.94 -6.77
N HIS A 881 35.99 -6.00 -7.02
CA HIS A 881 34.57 -6.24 -6.85
C HIS A 881 34.05 -7.20 -7.92
N GLU A 882 33.20 -8.13 -7.50
CA GLU A 882 32.49 -9.07 -8.36
C GLU A 882 31.02 -8.70 -8.42
N ILE A 883 30.50 -8.44 -9.63
CA ILE A 883 29.13 -8.00 -9.87
C ILE A 883 28.30 -9.05 -10.63
N VAL A 884 27.02 -9.13 -10.29
CA VAL A 884 25.93 -9.77 -11.05
C VAL A 884 24.84 -8.72 -11.27
N ILE A 885 24.24 -8.63 -12.46
CA ILE A 885 23.04 -7.83 -12.75
C ILE A 885 21.99 -8.71 -13.46
N ASN A 886 20.76 -8.70 -12.95
CA ASN A 886 19.63 -9.48 -13.45
C ASN A 886 18.94 -8.81 -14.66
N ALA A 887 19.67 -8.71 -15.76
CA ALA A 887 19.21 -8.06 -16.99
C ALA A 887 19.56 -8.90 -18.22
N ASP A 888 18.56 -9.21 -19.07
CA ASP A 888 18.82 -9.77 -20.42
C ASP A 888 19.16 -8.70 -21.44
N ARG A 889 18.85 -7.43 -21.14
CA ARG A 889 18.93 -6.32 -22.09
C ARG A 889 19.48 -5.06 -21.44
N TYR A 890 19.96 -4.14 -22.26
CA TYR A 890 20.43 -2.82 -21.85
C TYR A 890 20.08 -1.76 -22.90
N THR A 891 20.11 -0.49 -22.50
CA THR A 891 19.90 0.65 -23.39
C THR A 891 21.26 1.26 -23.80
N PRO A 892 21.81 0.94 -25.00
CA PRO A 892 23.02 1.59 -25.50
C PRO A 892 22.83 3.10 -25.69
N VAL A 893 23.86 3.85 -25.31
CA VAL A 893 23.88 5.33 -25.36
C VAL A 893 24.68 5.88 -26.54
N ASP A 894 24.39 7.12 -26.90
CA ASP A 894 25.20 7.92 -27.82
C ASP A 894 26.41 8.58 -27.08
N PRO A 895 27.31 9.29 -27.79
CA PRO A 895 28.44 9.97 -27.16
C PRO A 895 28.08 11.09 -26.16
N ALA A 896 26.81 11.50 -26.07
CA ALA A 896 26.30 12.46 -25.08
C ALA A 896 25.62 11.75 -23.87
N GLY A 897 25.67 10.42 -23.81
CA GLY A 897 25.08 9.62 -22.73
C GLY A 897 23.57 9.46 -22.84
N ILE A 898 22.94 9.79 -23.97
CA ILE A 898 21.50 9.62 -24.21
C ILE A 898 21.24 8.23 -24.81
N PRO A 899 20.25 7.46 -24.31
CA PRO A 899 19.84 6.22 -24.95
C PRO A 899 19.47 6.41 -26.42
N THR A 900 19.98 5.53 -27.28
CA THR A 900 19.72 5.55 -28.73
C THR A 900 18.29 5.13 -29.12
N GLY A 901 17.39 4.99 -28.15
CA GLY A 901 16.06 4.39 -28.29
C GLY A 901 16.04 2.87 -28.53
N ARG A 902 17.19 2.26 -28.79
CA ARG A 902 17.34 0.80 -28.93
C ARG A 902 17.42 0.14 -27.56
N ILE A 903 16.89 -1.07 -27.47
CA ILE A 903 17.10 -2.01 -26.37
C ILE A 903 17.83 -3.23 -26.97
N LEU A 904 19.02 -3.56 -26.47
CA LEU A 904 19.85 -4.64 -27.00
C LEU A 904 20.03 -5.78 -26.01
N ASP A 905 20.06 -7.01 -26.50
CA ASP A 905 20.41 -8.20 -25.72
C ASP A 905 21.87 -8.10 -25.25
N VAL A 906 22.13 -8.47 -23.99
CA VAL A 906 23.48 -8.44 -23.41
C VAL A 906 24.35 -9.62 -23.89
N SER A 907 23.75 -10.71 -24.35
CA SER A 907 24.39 -12.00 -24.61
C SER A 907 25.60 -11.89 -25.54
N GLY A 908 26.74 -12.42 -25.09
CA GLY A 908 28.00 -12.39 -25.87
C GLY A 908 28.70 -11.02 -25.92
N SER A 909 28.19 -10.00 -25.22
CA SER A 909 28.83 -8.70 -25.06
C SER A 909 29.46 -8.53 -23.67
N VAL A 910 30.22 -7.46 -23.48
CA VAL A 910 30.74 -7.06 -22.14
C VAL A 910 29.62 -6.69 -21.15
N PHE A 911 28.41 -6.39 -21.65
CA PHE A 911 27.24 -6.12 -20.84
C PHE A 911 26.60 -7.41 -20.28
N ASP A 912 27.08 -8.61 -20.63
CA ASP A 912 26.57 -9.86 -20.05
C ASP A 912 27.06 -10.08 -18.61
N LEU A 913 26.44 -9.33 -17.69
CA LEU A 913 26.66 -9.36 -16.25
C LEU A 913 25.66 -10.29 -15.52
N ARG A 914 24.88 -11.11 -16.26
CA ARG A 914 23.96 -12.12 -15.67
C ARG A 914 24.70 -13.21 -14.91
N VAL A 915 25.95 -13.46 -15.30
CA VAL A 915 26.89 -14.33 -14.60
C VAL A 915 27.93 -13.44 -13.92
N ARG A 916 28.39 -13.83 -12.73
CA ARG A 916 29.34 -13.05 -11.93
C ARG A 916 30.60 -12.68 -12.73
N ARG A 917 30.99 -11.40 -12.69
CA ARG A 917 32.20 -10.84 -13.32
C ARG A 917 32.95 -9.95 -12.35
N ARG A 918 34.28 -10.06 -12.31
CA ARG A 918 35.17 -9.15 -11.59
C ARG A 918 35.37 -7.87 -12.41
N LEU A 919 35.28 -6.69 -11.78
CA LEU A 919 35.29 -5.41 -12.51
C LEU A 919 36.58 -5.19 -13.30
N ALA A 920 37.73 -5.62 -12.79
CA ALA A 920 39.01 -5.60 -13.50
C ALA A 920 38.94 -6.24 -14.90
N ASP A 921 38.12 -7.28 -15.08
CA ASP A 921 38.07 -8.07 -16.31
C ASP A 921 37.12 -7.49 -17.37
N VAL A 922 36.23 -6.56 -17.00
CA VAL A 922 35.15 -6.05 -17.87
C VAL A 922 35.15 -4.53 -18.04
N LEU A 923 35.56 -3.75 -17.03
CA LEU A 923 35.37 -2.30 -17.01
C LEU A 923 36.07 -1.59 -18.19
N HIS A 924 37.31 -1.96 -18.50
CA HIS A 924 38.06 -1.38 -19.61
C HIS A 924 37.69 -1.93 -21.00
N LYS A 925 36.67 -2.81 -21.09
CA LYS A 925 36.19 -3.40 -22.35
C LYS A 925 34.85 -2.82 -22.83
N VAL A 926 34.32 -1.81 -22.14
CA VAL A 926 33.07 -1.14 -22.52
C VAL A 926 33.28 -0.33 -23.82
N PRO A 927 32.56 -0.62 -24.92
CA PRO A 927 32.78 0.07 -26.18
C PRO A 927 32.49 1.57 -26.09
N GLY A 928 33.45 2.40 -26.49
CA GLY A 928 33.28 3.86 -26.58
C GLY A 928 33.22 4.60 -25.23
N ALA A 929 33.43 3.93 -24.10
CA ALA A 929 33.38 4.53 -22.77
C ALA A 929 34.54 4.04 -21.88
N PRO A 930 35.00 4.83 -20.89
CA PRO A 930 36.08 4.41 -19.98
C PRO A 930 35.63 3.35 -18.94
N GLY A 931 34.32 3.10 -18.83
CA GLY A 931 33.70 2.18 -17.89
C GLY A 931 32.19 2.11 -18.14
N PHE A 932 31.42 1.50 -17.24
CA PHE A 932 29.96 1.46 -17.37
C PHE A 932 29.35 2.80 -16.94
N ASP A 933 28.46 3.35 -17.75
CA ASP A 933 27.45 4.37 -17.41
C ASP A 933 26.17 4.03 -18.20
N HIS A 934 25.57 2.88 -17.90
CA HIS A 934 24.48 2.31 -18.72
C HIS A 934 23.31 1.84 -17.86
N ASN A 935 22.10 2.05 -18.39
CA ASN A 935 20.88 1.48 -17.83
C ASN A 935 20.68 0.04 -18.32
N PHE A 936 20.55 -0.88 -17.38
CA PHE A 936 20.26 -2.29 -17.58
C PHE A 936 18.76 -2.55 -17.37
N CYS A 937 18.13 -3.29 -18.29
CA CYS A 937 16.71 -3.62 -18.27
C CYS A 937 16.46 -4.82 -17.34
N ILE A 938 15.90 -4.57 -16.15
CA ILE A 938 15.75 -5.60 -15.12
C ILE A 938 14.63 -6.59 -15.47
N GLN A 939 14.96 -7.88 -15.39
CA GLN A 939 14.00 -8.96 -15.59
C GLN A 939 13.07 -9.08 -14.38
N LYS A 940 11.76 -8.89 -14.61
CA LYS A 940 10.73 -9.02 -13.57
C LYS A 940 9.36 -9.40 -14.17
N PRO A 941 8.47 -10.05 -13.40
CA PRO A 941 7.15 -10.47 -13.90
C PRO A 941 6.19 -9.31 -14.19
N SER A 942 6.24 -8.23 -13.41
CA SER A 942 5.42 -7.04 -13.60
C SER A 942 6.15 -5.76 -13.19
N VAL A 943 5.60 -4.59 -13.51
CA VAL A 943 6.17 -3.29 -13.12
C VAL A 943 6.08 -3.01 -11.61
N GLN A 944 5.19 -3.68 -10.87
CA GLN A 944 5.00 -3.46 -9.42
C GLN A 944 5.84 -4.41 -8.55
N ASP A 945 6.38 -5.49 -9.13
CA ASP A 945 7.07 -6.52 -8.36
C ASP A 945 8.48 -6.12 -7.93
N LEU A 946 8.74 -6.17 -6.61
CA LEU A 946 10.09 -6.21 -6.08
C LEU A 946 10.83 -7.45 -6.59
N ALA A 947 11.88 -7.24 -7.38
CA ALA A 947 12.72 -8.27 -7.99
C ALA A 947 14.19 -8.11 -7.54
N PHE A 948 14.98 -9.18 -7.71
CA PHE A 948 16.44 -9.09 -7.59
C PHE A 948 16.99 -8.25 -8.76
N VAL A 949 17.84 -7.27 -8.44
CA VAL A 949 18.41 -6.32 -9.41
C VAL A 949 19.87 -6.66 -9.68
N ALA A 950 20.68 -6.70 -8.63
CA ALA A 950 22.12 -6.90 -8.71
C ALA A 950 22.69 -7.42 -7.39
N GLU A 951 23.88 -8.02 -7.43
CA GLU A 951 24.69 -8.27 -6.25
C GLU A 951 26.13 -7.84 -6.53
N VAL A 952 26.75 -7.20 -5.55
CA VAL A 952 28.16 -6.81 -5.55
C VAL A 952 28.84 -7.49 -4.36
N GLN A 953 29.97 -8.16 -4.61
CA GLN A 953 30.77 -8.84 -3.58
C GLN A 953 32.22 -8.34 -3.63
N HIS A 954 32.89 -8.31 -2.48
CA HIS A 954 34.33 -8.06 -2.41
C HIS A 954 35.00 -9.14 -1.53
N ARG A 955 35.74 -10.06 -2.17
CA ARG A 955 36.25 -11.29 -1.54
C ARG A 955 37.19 -11.04 -0.36
N ASP A 956 38.02 -10.00 -0.45
CA ASP A 956 39.07 -9.75 0.54
C ASP A 956 38.49 -9.27 1.87
N SER A 957 37.53 -8.33 1.86
CA SER A 957 36.76 -7.98 3.06
C SER A 957 35.67 -9.01 3.39
N GLY A 958 35.22 -9.79 2.41
CA GLY A 958 34.08 -10.69 2.56
C GLY A 958 32.74 -9.97 2.65
N ARG A 959 32.67 -8.65 2.38
CA ARG A 959 31.41 -7.90 2.36
C ARG A 959 30.63 -8.17 1.06
N SER A 960 29.32 -8.35 1.18
CA SER A 960 28.37 -8.43 0.05
C SER A 960 27.23 -7.43 0.21
N MET A 961 26.76 -6.91 -0.92
CA MET A 961 25.58 -6.06 -1.05
C MET A 961 24.69 -6.58 -2.17
N ALA A 962 23.51 -7.12 -1.83
CA ALA A 962 22.48 -7.49 -2.79
C ALA A 962 21.40 -6.40 -2.86
N LEU A 963 20.97 -6.03 -4.07
CA LEU A 963 19.98 -5.00 -4.34
C LEU A 963 18.70 -5.61 -4.90
N TYR A 964 17.57 -5.20 -4.33
CA TYR A 964 16.22 -5.55 -4.78
C TYR A 964 15.42 -4.28 -5.06
N SER A 965 14.63 -4.24 -6.13
CA SER A 965 13.78 -3.09 -6.45
C SER A 965 12.57 -3.47 -7.30
N ASN A 966 11.53 -2.64 -7.26
CA ASN A 966 10.41 -2.71 -8.19
C ASN A 966 10.60 -1.85 -9.46
N GLN A 967 11.74 -1.18 -9.66
CA GLN A 967 12.00 -0.39 -10.88
C GLN A 967 12.24 -1.28 -12.12
N PRO A 968 11.99 -0.77 -13.35
CA PRO A 968 12.21 -1.55 -14.57
C PRO A 968 13.68 -1.57 -15.02
N GLY A 969 14.52 -0.69 -14.48
CA GLY A 969 15.95 -0.63 -14.78
C GLY A 969 16.84 -0.31 -13.60
N VAL A 970 18.14 -0.39 -13.83
CA VAL A 970 19.20 0.09 -12.93
C VAL A 970 20.28 0.77 -13.75
N GLN A 971 20.69 1.99 -13.37
CA GLN A 971 21.93 2.57 -13.87
C GLN A 971 23.09 1.87 -13.17
N PHE A 972 23.96 1.23 -13.93
CA PHE A 972 25.25 0.78 -13.41
C PHE A 972 26.33 1.75 -13.88
N TYR A 973 26.88 2.50 -12.93
CA TYR A 973 27.87 3.55 -13.17
C TYR A 973 29.14 3.29 -12.36
N THR A 974 30.30 3.26 -13.02
CA THR A 974 31.59 2.91 -12.39
C THR A 974 32.48 4.13 -12.09
N GLY A 975 31.89 5.25 -11.66
CA GLY A 975 32.65 6.43 -11.21
C GLY A 975 33.51 7.07 -12.31
N ASN A 976 33.05 7.04 -13.56
CA ASN A 976 33.84 7.40 -14.74
C ASN A 976 34.21 8.89 -14.83
N PHE A 977 33.42 9.76 -14.20
CA PHE A 977 33.55 11.23 -14.21
C PHE A 977 33.97 11.80 -12.85
N MET A 978 34.42 10.95 -11.93
CA MET A 978 35.26 11.40 -10.80
C MET A 978 36.62 11.89 -11.35
N PRO A 979 37.34 12.79 -10.65
CA PRO A 979 38.60 13.33 -11.15
C PRO A 979 39.67 12.25 -11.34
N GLU A 980 40.59 12.46 -12.27
CA GLU A 980 41.81 11.65 -12.37
C GLU A 980 42.90 12.11 -11.39
N ASP A 981 42.71 13.29 -10.78
CA ASP A 981 43.62 13.94 -9.84
C ASP A 981 43.11 13.94 -8.39
N ASP A 982 43.80 14.70 -7.54
CA ASP A 982 43.55 14.81 -6.10
C ASP A 982 42.55 15.92 -5.71
N SER A 983 41.81 16.49 -6.68
CA SER A 983 40.93 17.64 -6.44
C SER A 983 39.68 17.33 -5.60
N SER A 984 39.24 16.08 -5.56
CA SER A 984 38.08 15.61 -4.79
C SER A 984 38.51 14.89 -3.51
N ARG A 985 38.66 15.66 -2.43
CA ARG A 985 38.71 15.13 -1.06
C ARG A 985 37.29 14.79 -0.58
N GLY A 986 37.16 13.76 0.23
CA GLY A 986 35.94 13.39 0.94
C GLY A 986 36.23 13.04 2.40
N LYS A 987 35.36 12.21 2.99
CA LYS A 987 35.46 11.80 4.41
C LYS A 987 36.87 11.40 4.83
N LEU A 988 37.26 11.83 6.03
CA LEU A 988 38.56 11.58 6.65
C LEU A 988 39.77 12.07 5.83
N GLY A 989 39.55 12.97 4.87
CA GLY A 989 40.59 13.46 3.94
C GLY A 989 40.91 12.51 2.79
N GLU A 990 40.16 11.41 2.64
CA GLU A 990 40.36 10.44 1.56
C GLU A 990 40.08 11.04 0.17
N THR A 991 40.65 10.43 -0.87
CA THR A 991 40.61 10.99 -2.23
C THR A 991 39.78 10.14 -3.17
N TYR A 992 38.71 10.71 -3.71
CA TYR A 992 37.81 10.02 -4.63
C TYR A 992 38.22 10.29 -6.07
N ARG A 993 38.98 9.36 -6.65
CA ARG A 993 39.40 9.40 -8.06
C ARG A 993 38.47 8.55 -8.96
N LYS A 994 38.61 8.73 -10.27
CA LYS A 994 38.02 7.93 -11.35
C LYS A 994 38.13 6.43 -11.05
N HIS A 995 37.00 5.72 -11.19
CA HIS A 995 36.86 4.30 -10.83
C HIS A 995 37.22 4.01 -9.36
N GLY A 996 36.91 4.94 -8.45
CA GLY A 996 37.06 4.76 -7.00
C GLY A 996 35.87 4.08 -6.31
N ALA A 997 34.68 4.13 -6.92
CA ALA A 997 33.44 3.55 -6.42
C ALA A 997 32.46 3.24 -7.58
N LEU A 998 31.36 2.54 -7.29
CA LEU A 998 30.27 2.27 -8.23
C LEU A 998 28.90 2.71 -7.70
N CYS A 999 27.96 3.02 -8.59
CA CYS A 999 26.55 3.29 -8.29
C CYS A 999 25.64 2.21 -8.90
N LEU A 1000 24.52 1.94 -8.22
CA LEU A 1000 23.44 1.08 -8.67
C LEU A 1000 22.11 1.81 -8.44
N GLU A 1001 21.81 2.75 -9.33
CA GLU A 1001 20.61 3.61 -9.22
C GLU A 1001 19.41 2.87 -9.81
N THR A 1002 18.52 2.31 -8.99
CA THR A 1002 17.29 1.68 -9.49
C THR A 1002 16.33 2.75 -9.98
N GLN A 1003 15.87 2.65 -11.23
CA GLN A 1003 15.18 3.74 -11.92
C GLN A 1003 14.34 3.25 -13.11
N ASN A 1004 13.49 4.14 -13.65
CA ASN A 1004 12.99 4.01 -15.01
C ASN A 1004 14.08 4.41 -16.03
N TYR A 1005 13.95 3.97 -17.27
CA TYR A 1005 14.98 4.16 -18.30
C TYR A 1005 15.24 5.64 -18.57
N PRO A 1006 16.51 6.06 -18.77
CA PRO A 1006 16.83 7.43 -19.11
C PRO A 1006 16.11 7.90 -20.38
N ASP A 1007 15.79 9.18 -20.45
CA ASP A 1007 15.09 9.83 -21.57
C ASP A 1007 13.72 9.21 -21.95
N ALA A 1008 13.13 8.32 -21.14
CA ALA A 1008 11.87 7.63 -21.45
C ALA A 1008 10.68 8.54 -21.83
N ILE A 1009 10.72 9.83 -21.48
CA ILE A 1009 9.72 10.83 -21.87
C ILE A 1009 9.78 11.22 -23.37
N ASN A 1010 10.91 11.00 -24.04
CA ASN A 1010 11.15 11.34 -25.45
C ASN A 1010 11.31 10.11 -26.35
N GLN A 1011 11.36 8.91 -25.78
CA GLN A 1011 11.65 7.67 -26.50
C GLN A 1011 10.38 6.96 -27.00
N GLN A 1012 10.57 5.92 -27.82
CA GLN A 1012 9.48 5.16 -28.43
C GLN A 1012 8.76 4.26 -27.42
N ALA A 1013 7.60 3.72 -27.81
CA ALA A 1013 6.66 3.01 -26.92
C ALA A 1013 7.22 1.78 -26.17
N ASP A 1014 8.40 1.28 -26.54
CA ASP A 1014 9.07 0.17 -25.87
C ASP A 1014 9.75 0.58 -24.54
N PHE A 1015 9.89 1.88 -24.27
CA PHE A 1015 10.37 2.39 -22.97
C PHE A 1015 9.21 2.47 -21.96
N PRO A 1016 9.40 2.09 -20.67
CA PRO A 1016 8.32 2.12 -19.69
C PRO A 1016 7.83 3.55 -19.42
N ALA A 1017 6.52 3.73 -19.33
CA ALA A 1017 5.91 5.03 -19.10
C ALA A 1017 6.45 5.70 -17.83
N VAL A 1018 6.80 6.99 -17.93
CA VAL A 1018 7.41 7.80 -16.85
C VAL A 1018 6.50 8.92 -16.35
N VAL A 1019 5.41 9.23 -17.07
CA VAL A 1019 4.45 10.29 -16.71
C VAL A 1019 3.53 9.82 -15.59
N LEU A 1020 3.63 10.47 -14.44
CA LEU A 1020 2.66 10.41 -13.34
C LEU A 1020 1.53 11.40 -13.62
N ARG A 1021 0.27 10.99 -13.41
CA ARG A 1021 -0.93 11.84 -13.62
C ARG A 1021 -1.63 12.20 -12.30
N PRO A 1022 -2.46 13.26 -12.27
CA PRO A 1022 -3.29 13.56 -11.09
C PRO A 1022 -4.20 12.40 -10.71
N GLY A 1023 -4.31 12.11 -9.42
CA GLY A 1023 -5.04 10.95 -8.89
C GLY A 1023 -4.26 9.62 -8.93
N GLU A 1024 -3.11 9.56 -9.62
CA GLU A 1024 -2.18 8.43 -9.55
C GLU A 1024 -1.14 8.63 -8.44
N GLN A 1025 -0.50 7.53 -8.02
CA GLN A 1025 0.62 7.55 -7.08
C GLN A 1025 1.83 6.82 -7.69
N TYR A 1026 2.97 7.51 -7.75
CA TYR A 1026 4.26 6.89 -8.01
C TYR A 1026 4.71 6.10 -6.79
N HIS A 1027 5.21 4.88 -6.98
CA HIS A 1027 5.77 4.05 -5.91
C HIS A 1027 7.01 3.29 -6.37
N HIS A 1028 8.15 3.56 -5.74
CA HIS A 1028 9.42 2.85 -5.94
C HIS A 1028 9.93 2.34 -4.59
N VAL A 1029 10.36 1.08 -4.55
CA VAL A 1029 11.11 0.51 -3.41
C VAL A 1029 12.49 0.06 -3.87
N ALA A 1030 13.53 0.39 -3.11
CA ALA A 1030 14.87 -0.17 -3.22
C ALA A 1030 15.28 -0.78 -1.86
N ILE A 1031 15.91 -1.96 -1.86
CA ILE A 1031 16.40 -2.62 -0.64
C ILE A 1031 17.82 -3.11 -0.86
N PHE A 1032 18.75 -2.53 -0.10
CA PHE A 1032 20.14 -2.94 -0.01
C PHE A 1032 20.30 -3.92 1.15
N LYS A 1033 20.66 -5.17 0.84
CA LYS A 1033 20.92 -6.24 1.82
C LYS A 1033 22.41 -6.37 2.03
N PHE A 1034 22.91 -5.93 3.18
CA PHE A 1034 24.33 -6.08 3.52
C PHE A 1034 24.56 -7.39 4.27
N ARG A 1035 25.55 -8.18 3.82
CA ARG A 1035 25.91 -9.48 4.40
C ARG A 1035 27.42 -9.66 4.42
N LEU A 1036 27.90 -10.59 5.25
CA LEU A 1036 29.22 -11.19 5.09
C LEU A 1036 29.08 -12.48 4.28
N LEU A 1037 30.09 -12.80 3.48
CA LEU A 1037 30.21 -14.07 2.78
C LEU A 1037 30.62 -15.16 3.78
N ASP A 1038 29.97 -16.31 3.70
CA ASP A 1038 30.46 -17.54 4.33
C ASP A 1038 31.82 -17.90 3.68
N VAL A 1039 32.85 -18.06 4.52
CA VAL A 1039 34.26 -18.29 4.10
C VAL A 1039 34.58 -19.77 4.03
#